data_AF-A0AAU6KBX3-F1
#
_entry.id   AF-A0AAU6KBX3-F1
#
_cell.length_a   1.000
_cell.length_b   1.000
_cell.length_c   1.000
_cell.angle_alpha   90.00
_cell.angle_beta   90.00
_cell.angle_gamma   90.00
#
_symmetry.space_group_name_H-M   'P 1'
#
loop_
_entity.id
_entity.type
_entity.pdbx_description
1 polymer ?
#
loop_
_entity_poly.entity_id
_entity_poly.type
_entity_poly.pdbx_seq_one_letter_code
_entity_poly.pdbx_strand_id
1 'polypeptide(L)'
;MSQAMGMDFDTLRQAMADNQEQPEGPARNARSEQLLVEAEKLNIPLAVIEALGHQLKVYNYSSEKDKMFVPFARLLRMWDERPEDFDEYETHSLHWVFKWMSAGMLDQPHIPLASIEKWLGEMEHRYRLAGHSERAVRGAEFSVAAHVGDLARAERAYTAWLAADRDTMADCHACELHSQGWWQAERDADEEALELWRPVLEGEYTCAHEPHTVLASSLLPLLRLGRPDEARAHHLRGFRLVRPMESMRGAYADHVEFCALSGNEARALELLAERPAYFTDSGDPRSKLDFMAVTALLMDRVTELGLGDQPVPGPAGRTWTASGLAVHARGEALSLAALFDARNGTPYVSERARGRMDQRPLVERLPLGVRSRSARQVPRSGSASASASASAHSSAAVVESGVGSDPSSLSALLAEARRLSATRSPDAVEAWAAVARAAEGRELDVRDRAEIADHAAMERGPEGIELFHEAAELYAEAGDPGEALAARARAAYVLALTGGPEEALATVSELHEGVLALLADGGTGVSQAASVLVGRARILMRLVQEDASEDESGATASRAADSGAAGDEVVRAAEAAVRELLTLAEPHVSDVRMASRAAEARAMLGELAAHAGDAEAAAELLGQAAEAFVAAGLPWFAVEYESRLAGIAGHLGDAEGAERAARAALEHAGPRLEPMGHAQLHLQLAEVLGSTGQSGPAAEHALEAAHWADEAGEGPTLGAWARHQLGGFLLRQGRWAEAAEILESALPDLTADMHGDGAIVQTRWWLGDCLTELGEHRAAAEHWLRAADIAEHWPEQRDHAMLAHLAAEALGHADMPAQAEQAYARAGDLWRSLGNVHGLIRSLRARAWVALRTDSGLDVARELMSAAVRECEEGLRAVSSSVGAEAVEGSDAAEARHRLVAELGHTHRQFGDLVARSVPDDAEEALAHFTQAVSVFASLGDDALDARTGAELAAGWLEADLLRPLAAAARARAVLSAYAGVDGETAEARRAEAENMLGVMEKQRDE
;
A
#
# COMPACT_ATOMS: atom_id res chain seq x y z
N MET A 1 -45.47 -28.67 -13.94
CA MET A 1 -45.63 -28.08 -15.29
C MET A 1 -45.19 -26.63 -15.19
N SER A 2 -43.91 -26.37 -15.47
CA SER A 2 -43.32 -25.03 -15.51
C SER A 2 -43.70 -24.43 -16.88
N GLN A 3 -44.53 -23.39 -16.88
CA GLN A 3 -44.79 -22.62 -18.10
C GLN A 3 -43.50 -21.90 -18.46
N ALA A 4 -43.01 -22.14 -19.67
CA ALA A 4 -42.00 -21.29 -20.29
C ALA A 4 -42.61 -19.90 -20.46
N MET A 5 -42.30 -18.98 -19.54
CA MET A 5 -42.50 -17.55 -19.76
C MET A 5 -41.63 -17.17 -20.96
N GLY A 6 -42.28 -16.87 -22.10
CA GLY A 6 -41.60 -16.22 -23.21
C GLY A 6 -41.11 -14.84 -22.75
N MET A 7 -39.92 -14.45 -23.17
CA MET A 7 -39.38 -13.12 -22.91
C MET A 7 -40.32 -12.09 -23.55
N ASP A 8 -40.84 -11.16 -22.75
CA ASP A 8 -41.54 -9.96 -23.25
C ASP A 8 -40.58 -8.77 -23.29
N PHE A 9 -41.07 -7.59 -23.70
CA PHE A 9 -40.19 -6.44 -23.93
C PHE A 9 -39.59 -5.88 -22.63
N ASP A 10 -40.36 -5.84 -21.53
CA ASP A 10 -39.85 -5.37 -20.24
C ASP A 10 -38.83 -6.36 -19.65
N THR A 11 -39.07 -7.67 -19.80
CA THR A 11 -38.10 -8.71 -19.42
C THR A 11 -36.80 -8.61 -20.25
N LEU A 12 -36.90 -8.26 -21.55
CA LEU A 12 -35.72 -8.03 -22.39
C LEU A 12 -34.91 -6.83 -21.88
N ARG A 13 -35.56 -5.71 -21.53
CA ARG A 13 -34.87 -4.53 -20.97
C ARG A 13 -34.17 -4.84 -19.66
N GLN A 14 -34.84 -5.56 -18.76
CA GLN A 14 -34.21 -6.01 -17.52
C GLN A 14 -33.00 -6.91 -17.82
N ALA A 15 -33.14 -7.87 -18.74
CA ALA A 15 -32.03 -8.74 -19.11
C ALA A 15 -30.85 -8.00 -19.78
N MET A 16 -31.09 -6.89 -20.48
CA MET A 16 -30.05 -6.01 -20.99
C MET A 16 -29.36 -5.24 -19.85
N ALA A 17 -30.12 -4.71 -18.89
CA ALA A 17 -29.59 -4.06 -17.69
C ALA A 17 -28.72 -5.05 -16.87
N ASP A 18 -29.23 -6.25 -16.60
CA ASP A 18 -28.49 -7.30 -15.89
C ASP A 18 -27.19 -7.69 -16.62
N ASN A 19 -27.20 -7.69 -17.97
CA ASN A 19 -26.01 -7.95 -18.78
C ASN A 19 -25.02 -6.78 -18.74
N GLN A 20 -25.49 -5.55 -18.60
CA GLN A 20 -24.65 -4.36 -18.51
C GLN A 20 -23.83 -4.35 -17.21
N GLU A 21 -24.38 -4.91 -16.14
CA GLU A 21 -23.72 -5.07 -14.83
C GLU A 21 -22.69 -6.20 -14.79
N GLN A 22 -22.67 -7.08 -15.80
CA GLN A 22 -21.68 -8.16 -15.86
C GLN A 22 -20.28 -7.62 -16.18
N PRO A 23 -19.21 -8.28 -15.67
CA PRO A 23 -17.84 -7.94 -16.04
C PRO A 23 -17.64 -7.94 -17.56
N GLU A 24 -16.77 -7.05 -18.04
CA GLU A 24 -16.33 -7.03 -19.43
C GLU A 24 -15.73 -8.38 -19.85
N GLY A 25 -16.04 -8.82 -21.06
CA GLY A 25 -15.47 -10.03 -21.61
C GLY A 25 -16.38 -10.80 -22.57
N PRO A 26 -15.87 -11.90 -23.14
CA PRO A 26 -16.57 -12.69 -24.15
C PRO A 26 -17.95 -13.20 -23.70
N ALA A 27 -18.14 -13.47 -22.40
CA ALA A 27 -19.42 -13.93 -21.86
C ALA A 27 -20.52 -12.86 -21.97
N ARG A 28 -20.21 -11.60 -21.62
CA ARG A 28 -21.12 -10.46 -21.74
C ARG A 28 -21.44 -10.15 -23.20
N ASN A 29 -20.43 -10.26 -24.09
CA ASN A 29 -20.59 -10.11 -25.52
C ASN A 29 -21.56 -11.16 -26.09
N ALA A 30 -21.31 -12.44 -25.83
CA ALA A 30 -22.15 -13.54 -26.29
C ALA A 30 -23.59 -13.42 -25.77
N ARG A 31 -23.77 -12.95 -24.53
CA ARG A 31 -25.10 -12.69 -23.98
C ARG A 31 -25.80 -11.54 -24.71
N SER A 32 -25.11 -10.46 -25.05
CA SER A 32 -25.69 -9.36 -25.84
C SER A 32 -26.16 -9.82 -27.24
N GLU A 33 -25.40 -10.69 -27.89
CA GLU A 33 -25.77 -11.30 -29.18
C GLU A 33 -27.05 -12.15 -29.06
N GLN A 34 -27.19 -12.91 -27.97
CA GLN A 34 -28.42 -13.68 -27.71
C GLN A 34 -29.62 -12.76 -27.47
N LEU A 35 -29.45 -11.67 -26.70
CA LEU A 35 -30.51 -10.71 -26.42
C LEU A 35 -31.00 -10.03 -27.71
N LEU A 36 -30.12 -9.74 -28.67
CA LEU A 36 -30.54 -9.27 -29.99
C LEU A 36 -31.42 -10.29 -30.72
N VAL A 37 -31.06 -11.58 -30.69
CA VAL A 37 -31.89 -12.65 -31.29
C VAL A 37 -33.26 -12.77 -30.62
N GLU A 38 -33.34 -12.57 -29.31
CA GLU A 38 -34.64 -12.53 -28.61
C GLU A 38 -35.46 -11.28 -28.97
N ALA A 39 -34.81 -10.11 -29.09
CA ALA A 39 -35.44 -8.87 -29.51
C ALA A 39 -36.09 -9.00 -30.91
N GLU A 40 -35.39 -9.66 -31.84
CA GLU A 40 -35.91 -9.92 -33.19
C GLU A 40 -37.19 -10.77 -33.19
N LYS A 41 -37.36 -11.68 -32.22
CA LYS A 41 -38.57 -12.52 -32.12
C LYS A 41 -39.80 -11.74 -31.64
N LEU A 42 -39.61 -10.63 -30.94
CA LEU A 42 -40.71 -9.79 -30.44
C LEU A 42 -41.45 -9.06 -31.57
N ASN A 43 -40.83 -8.89 -32.74
CA ASN A 43 -41.34 -8.10 -33.86
C ASN A 43 -41.71 -6.65 -33.46
N ILE A 44 -40.98 -6.08 -32.49
CA ILE A 44 -41.09 -4.68 -32.06
C ILE A 44 -39.83 -3.94 -32.56
N PRO A 45 -39.93 -2.96 -33.47
CA PRO A 45 -38.76 -2.24 -34.00
C PRO A 45 -37.86 -1.64 -32.91
N LEU A 46 -38.48 -0.97 -31.92
CA LEU A 46 -37.76 -0.37 -30.80
C LEU A 46 -36.97 -1.39 -29.99
N ALA A 47 -37.47 -2.62 -29.80
CA ALA A 47 -36.74 -3.67 -29.10
C ALA A 47 -35.44 -4.05 -29.83
N VAL A 48 -35.46 -4.10 -31.16
CA VAL A 48 -34.27 -4.36 -31.98
C VAL A 48 -33.30 -3.17 -31.93
N ILE A 49 -33.81 -1.93 -31.94
CA ILE A 49 -33.01 -0.71 -31.80
C ILE A 49 -32.27 -0.70 -30.46
N GLU A 50 -32.98 -0.90 -29.35
CA GLU A 50 -32.40 -0.94 -28.01
C GLU A 50 -31.37 -2.08 -27.86
N ALA A 51 -31.67 -3.26 -28.40
CA ALA A 51 -30.74 -4.39 -28.34
C ALA A 51 -29.47 -4.17 -29.18
N LEU A 52 -29.58 -3.52 -30.35
CA LEU A 52 -28.41 -3.10 -31.14
C LEU A 52 -27.60 -2.03 -30.41
N GLY A 53 -28.26 -1.06 -29.78
CA GLY A 53 -27.63 -0.03 -28.95
C GLY A 53 -26.87 -0.63 -27.76
N HIS A 54 -27.47 -1.62 -27.08
CA HIS A 54 -26.83 -2.38 -26.01
C HIS A 54 -25.60 -3.15 -26.51
N GLN A 55 -25.73 -3.90 -27.60
CA GLN A 55 -24.63 -4.66 -28.20
C GLN A 55 -23.46 -3.75 -28.64
N LEU A 56 -23.76 -2.57 -29.18
CA LEU A 56 -22.74 -1.56 -29.51
C LEU A 56 -21.96 -1.09 -28.28
N LYS A 57 -22.66 -0.78 -27.19
CA LYS A 57 -22.02 -0.40 -25.93
C LYS A 57 -21.15 -1.54 -25.40
N VAL A 58 -21.67 -2.78 -25.39
CA VAL A 58 -20.92 -3.95 -24.92
C VAL A 58 -19.63 -4.17 -25.72
N TYR A 59 -19.67 -4.15 -27.05
CA TYR A 59 -18.45 -4.31 -27.86
C TYR A 59 -17.48 -3.13 -27.72
N ASN A 60 -17.96 -1.91 -27.49
CA ASN A 60 -17.08 -0.76 -27.26
C ASN A 60 -16.20 -0.93 -26.01
N TYR A 61 -16.67 -1.71 -25.02
CA TYR A 61 -15.98 -2.05 -23.79
C TYR A 61 -15.46 -3.50 -23.80
N SER A 62 -14.86 -3.94 -24.91
CA SER A 62 -14.29 -5.29 -25.02
C SER A 62 -13.09 -5.36 -25.97
N SER A 63 -12.29 -6.42 -25.83
CA SER A 63 -11.24 -6.80 -26.77
C SER A 63 -11.76 -7.17 -28.18
N GLU A 64 -13.06 -7.42 -28.33
CA GLU A 64 -13.76 -7.72 -29.59
C GLU A 64 -14.40 -6.48 -30.25
N LYS A 65 -13.76 -5.31 -30.07
CA LYS A 65 -14.26 -4.01 -30.54
C LYS A 65 -14.53 -3.96 -32.05
N ASP A 66 -13.81 -4.72 -32.86
CA ASP A 66 -14.02 -4.85 -34.31
C ASP A 66 -15.44 -5.33 -34.68
N LYS A 67 -16.14 -6.04 -33.79
CA LYS A 67 -17.50 -6.50 -34.04
C LYS A 67 -18.54 -5.38 -34.00
N MET A 68 -18.21 -4.19 -33.50
CA MET A 68 -19.17 -3.08 -33.33
C MET A 68 -19.66 -2.47 -34.66
N PHE A 69 -18.90 -2.57 -35.76
CA PHE A 69 -19.26 -1.90 -37.02
C PHE A 69 -20.49 -2.50 -37.71
N VAL A 70 -20.72 -3.81 -37.56
CA VAL A 70 -21.87 -4.51 -38.14
C VAL A 70 -23.20 -4.07 -37.51
N PRO A 71 -23.39 -4.13 -36.17
CA PRO A 71 -24.61 -3.63 -35.54
C PRO A 71 -24.78 -2.12 -35.77
N PHE A 72 -23.69 -1.34 -35.82
CA PHE A 72 -23.75 0.08 -36.13
C PHE A 72 -24.32 0.34 -37.54
N ALA A 73 -23.79 -0.34 -38.56
CA ALA A 73 -24.27 -0.18 -39.94
C ALA A 73 -25.74 -0.61 -40.10
N ARG A 74 -26.21 -1.57 -39.29
CA ARG A 74 -27.62 -1.98 -39.25
C ARG A 74 -28.49 -0.90 -38.59
N LEU A 75 -28.10 -0.43 -37.41
CA LEU A 75 -28.81 0.63 -36.68
C LEU A 75 -28.91 1.90 -37.53
N LEU A 76 -27.82 2.26 -38.21
CA LEU A 76 -27.77 3.40 -39.11
C LEU A 76 -28.73 3.26 -40.29
N ARG A 77 -28.81 2.08 -40.91
CA ARG A 77 -29.76 1.82 -42.00
C ARG A 77 -31.20 1.91 -41.54
N MET A 78 -31.50 1.39 -40.35
CA MET A 78 -32.84 1.51 -39.76
C MET A 78 -33.23 2.98 -39.56
N TRP A 79 -32.30 3.82 -39.09
CA TRP A 79 -32.52 5.26 -38.98
C TRP A 79 -32.72 5.94 -40.34
N ASP A 80 -31.90 5.62 -41.33
CA ASP A 80 -31.99 6.21 -42.67
C ASP A 80 -33.28 5.79 -43.41
N GLU A 81 -33.80 4.58 -43.14
CA GLU A 81 -35.02 4.04 -43.77
C GLU A 81 -36.32 4.42 -43.04
N ARG A 82 -36.31 4.38 -41.70
CA ARG A 82 -37.49 4.58 -40.82
C ARG A 82 -37.12 5.33 -39.53
N PRO A 83 -36.80 6.62 -39.60
CA PRO A 83 -36.44 7.41 -38.43
C PRO A 83 -37.59 7.50 -37.41
N GLU A 84 -38.84 7.27 -37.81
CA GLU A 84 -40.01 7.27 -36.91
C GLU A 84 -40.05 6.11 -35.90
N ASP A 85 -39.25 5.05 -36.11
CA ASP A 85 -39.15 3.91 -35.20
C ASP A 85 -38.23 4.19 -33.99
N PHE A 86 -37.50 5.31 -34.02
CA PHE A 86 -36.62 5.77 -32.94
C PHE A 86 -37.35 6.81 -32.09
N ASP A 87 -37.32 6.64 -30.78
CA ASP A 87 -37.78 7.68 -29.86
C ASP A 87 -36.70 8.76 -29.66
N GLU A 88 -37.00 9.76 -28.83
CA GLU A 88 -36.10 10.88 -28.55
C GLU A 88 -34.78 10.40 -27.91
N TYR A 89 -34.84 9.41 -27.03
CA TYR A 89 -33.68 8.86 -26.34
C TYR A 89 -32.80 8.05 -27.30
N GLU A 90 -33.39 7.17 -28.13
CA GLU A 90 -32.64 6.38 -29.11
C GLU A 90 -32.08 7.25 -30.24
N THR A 91 -32.78 8.32 -30.62
CA THR A 91 -32.24 9.34 -31.55
C THR A 91 -31.00 10.00 -30.96
N HIS A 92 -31.06 10.43 -29.69
CA HIS A 92 -29.92 11.01 -28.98
C HIS A 92 -28.77 10.00 -28.86
N SER A 93 -29.07 8.78 -28.44
CA SER A 93 -28.11 7.66 -28.30
C SER A 93 -27.40 7.35 -29.62
N LEU A 94 -28.13 7.34 -30.74
CA LEU A 94 -27.54 7.13 -32.07
C LEU A 94 -26.57 8.26 -32.46
N HIS A 95 -26.97 9.52 -32.26
CA HIS A 95 -26.09 10.66 -32.54
C HIS A 95 -24.84 10.63 -31.65
N TRP A 96 -24.98 10.18 -30.40
CA TRP A 96 -23.88 9.98 -29.49
C TRP A 96 -22.91 8.90 -29.98
N VAL A 97 -23.44 7.75 -30.43
CA VAL A 97 -22.65 6.67 -31.04
C VAL A 97 -21.86 7.16 -32.26
N PHE A 98 -22.39 8.10 -33.06
CA PHE A 98 -21.65 8.63 -34.23
C PHE A 98 -20.27 9.20 -33.87
N LYS A 99 -20.13 9.80 -32.68
CA LYS A 99 -18.84 10.30 -32.18
C LYS A 99 -17.87 9.16 -31.92
N TRP A 100 -18.30 8.16 -31.15
CA TRP A 100 -17.46 7.03 -30.75
C TRP A 100 -17.07 6.15 -31.94
N MET A 101 -17.92 6.06 -32.96
CA MET A 101 -17.59 5.35 -34.20
C MET A 101 -16.40 5.98 -34.94
N SER A 102 -16.23 7.30 -34.88
CA SER A 102 -15.08 7.96 -35.52
C SER A 102 -13.75 7.54 -34.89
N ALA A 103 -13.69 7.48 -33.55
CA ALA A 103 -12.54 6.95 -32.81
C ALA A 103 -12.36 5.45 -33.04
N GLY A 104 -13.43 4.66 -32.96
CA GLY A 104 -13.37 3.20 -33.19
C GLY A 104 -12.84 2.84 -34.58
N MET A 105 -13.18 3.61 -35.63
CA MET A 105 -12.63 3.39 -36.97
C MET A 105 -11.12 3.66 -37.04
N LEU A 106 -10.59 4.58 -36.24
CA LEU A 106 -9.16 4.87 -36.20
C LEU A 106 -8.34 3.70 -35.64
N ASP A 107 -8.94 2.89 -34.77
CA ASP A 107 -8.32 1.70 -34.18
C ASP A 107 -8.20 0.53 -35.17
N GLN A 108 -8.85 0.63 -36.34
CA GLN A 108 -8.93 -0.42 -37.35
C GLN A 108 -8.11 -0.06 -38.61
N PRO A 109 -6.96 -0.71 -38.86
CA PRO A 109 -6.11 -0.36 -39.99
C PRO A 109 -6.71 -0.76 -41.35
N HIS A 110 -7.65 -1.70 -41.36
CA HIS A 110 -8.30 -2.19 -42.58
C HIS A 110 -9.42 -1.24 -43.08
N ILE A 111 -9.91 -0.33 -42.24
CA ILE A 111 -10.91 0.68 -42.63
C ILE A 111 -10.18 1.80 -43.38
N PRO A 112 -10.50 2.09 -44.67
CA PRO A 112 -9.75 3.10 -45.42
C PRO A 112 -9.92 4.51 -44.84
N LEU A 113 -8.84 5.32 -44.82
CA LEU A 113 -8.88 6.71 -44.37
C LEU A 113 -9.94 7.55 -45.10
N ALA A 114 -10.13 7.32 -46.40
CA ALA A 114 -11.16 7.99 -47.18
C ALA A 114 -12.59 7.74 -46.66
N SER A 115 -12.85 6.55 -46.09
CA SER A 115 -14.14 6.23 -45.46
C SER A 115 -14.32 7.00 -44.15
N ILE A 116 -13.24 7.17 -43.38
CA ILE A 116 -13.23 7.94 -42.12
C ILE A 116 -13.48 9.42 -42.41
N GLU A 117 -12.79 9.99 -43.41
CA GLU A 117 -13.02 11.39 -43.82
C GLU A 117 -14.44 11.61 -44.35
N LYS A 118 -14.97 10.65 -45.13
CA LYS A 118 -16.37 10.70 -45.57
C LYS A 118 -17.32 10.67 -44.38
N TRP A 119 -17.04 9.84 -43.37
CA TRP A 119 -17.84 9.76 -42.15
C TRP A 119 -17.81 11.06 -41.35
N LEU A 120 -16.64 11.70 -41.20
CA LEU A 120 -16.54 13.01 -40.54
C LEU A 120 -17.45 14.05 -41.22
N GLY A 121 -17.44 14.10 -42.56
CA GLY A 121 -18.33 14.99 -43.31
C GLY A 121 -19.82 14.66 -43.15
N GLU A 122 -20.17 13.36 -43.08
CA GLU A 122 -21.56 12.92 -42.84
C GLU A 122 -22.02 13.27 -41.42
N MET A 123 -21.17 13.05 -40.43
CA MET A 123 -21.41 13.44 -39.04
C MET A 123 -21.62 14.95 -38.94
N GLU A 124 -20.76 15.76 -39.57
CA GLU A 124 -20.91 17.22 -39.62
C GLU A 124 -22.24 17.64 -40.24
N HIS A 125 -22.60 17.03 -41.38
CA HIS A 125 -23.86 17.33 -42.06
C HIS A 125 -25.07 17.03 -41.17
N ARG A 126 -25.10 15.86 -40.54
CA ARG A 126 -26.21 15.42 -39.68
C ARG A 126 -26.32 16.23 -38.40
N TYR A 127 -25.19 16.53 -37.76
CA TYR A 127 -25.15 17.37 -36.56
C TYR A 127 -25.70 18.77 -36.87
N ARG A 128 -25.31 19.34 -38.02
CA ARG A 128 -25.84 20.63 -38.47
C ARG A 128 -27.35 20.59 -38.74
N LEU A 129 -27.86 19.51 -39.35
CA LEU A 129 -29.30 19.33 -39.56
C LEU A 129 -30.08 19.16 -38.25
N ALA A 130 -29.49 18.49 -37.27
CA ALA A 130 -30.05 18.28 -35.93
C ALA A 130 -29.88 19.50 -35.00
N GLY A 131 -29.14 20.54 -35.42
CA GLY A 131 -28.93 21.76 -34.64
C GLY A 131 -27.87 21.62 -33.53
N HIS A 132 -27.00 20.62 -33.61
CA HIS A 132 -25.90 20.42 -32.67
C HIS A 132 -24.71 21.35 -32.97
N SER A 133 -23.93 21.64 -31.93
CA SER A 133 -22.67 22.36 -32.01
C SER A 133 -21.65 21.60 -32.86
N GLU A 134 -20.76 22.34 -33.52
CA GLU A 134 -19.63 21.74 -34.24
C GLU A 134 -18.57 21.14 -33.29
N ARG A 135 -18.68 21.35 -31.96
CA ARG A 135 -17.69 20.91 -30.97
C ARG A 135 -17.31 19.44 -31.12
N ALA A 136 -18.29 18.53 -31.15
CA ALA A 136 -18.03 17.09 -31.29
C ALA A 136 -17.36 16.74 -32.62
N VAL A 137 -17.72 17.42 -33.70
CA VAL A 137 -17.15 17.22 -35.04
C VAL A 137 -15.68 17.68 -35.06
N ARG A 138 -15.38 18.85 -34.45
CA ARG A 138 -14.01 19.36 -34.35
C ARG A 138 -13.13 18.50 -33.44
N GLY A 139 -13.69 17.93 -32.38
CA GLY A 139 -13.01 16.92 -31.55
C GLY A 139 -12.67 15.65 -32.34
N ALA A 140 -13.63 15.13 -33.13
CA ALA A 140 -13.37 13.98 -34.00
C ALA A 140 -12.34 14.29 -35.10
N GLU A 141 -12.41 15.49 -35.70
CA GLU A 141 -11.41 15.96 -36.66
C GLU A 141 -10.01 16.03 -36.06
N PHE A 142 -9.90 16.53 -34.82
CA PHE A 142 -8.65 16.54 -34.06
C PHE A 142 -8.10 15.12 -33.88
N SER A 143 -8.92 14.17 -33.43
CA SER A 143 -8.50 12.77 -33.25
C SER A 143 -7.99 12.13 -34.54
N VAL A 144 -8.66 12.37 -35.67
CA VAL A 144 -8.20 11.86 -36.98
C VAL A 144 -6.87 12.50 -37.38
N ALA A 145 -6.75 13.83 -37.27
CA ALA A 145 -5.53 14.53 -37.64
C ALA A 145 -4.33 14.15 -36.77
N ALA A 146 -4.52 14.07 -35.46
CA ALA A 146 -3.52 13.63 -34.49
C ALA A 146 -3.07 12.19 -34.76
N HIS A 147 -4.00 11.28 -35.10
CA HIS A 147 -3.66 9.90 -35.44
C HIS A 147 -2.85 9.79 -36.74
N VAL A 148 -3.21 10.54 -37.78
CA VAL A 148 -2.53 10.49 -39.09
C VAL A 148 -1.14 11.17 -39.04
N GLY A 149 -0.91 12.05 -38.07
CA GLY A 149 0.31 12.84 -37.95
C GLY A 149 0.27 14.18 -38.70
N ASP A 150 -0.92 14.66 -39.09
CA ASP A 150 -1.10 16.02 -39.61
C ASP A 150 -1.22 17.00 -38.44
N LEU A 151 -0.08 17.31 -37.82
CA LEU A 151 -0.01 18.16 -36.62
C LEU A 151 -0.60 19.56 -36.85
N ALA A 152 -0.47 20.09 -38.07
CA ALA A 152 -1.02 21.39 -38.42
C ALA A 152 -2.55 21.36 -38.47
N ARG A 153 -3.16 20.30 -39.00
CA ARG A 153 -4.62 20.10 -38.95
C ARG A 153 -5.08 19.82 -37.52
N ALA A 154 -4.34 19.01 -36.76
CA ALA A 154 -4.66 18.71 -35.37
C ALA A 154 -4.75 20.01 -34.55
N GLU A 155 -3.76 20.90 -34.63
CA GLU A 155 -3.76 22.16 -33.88
C GLU A 155 -4.94 23.08 -34.23
N ARG A 156 -5.27 23.18 -35.52
CA ARG A 156 -6.44 23.96 -35.96
C ARG A 156 -7.74 23.37 -35.46
N ALA A 157 -7.89 22.05 -35.55
CA ALA A 157 -9.08 21.34 -35.08
C ALA A 157 -9.21 21.42 -33.56
N TYR A 158 -8.11 21.29 -32.81
CA TYR A 158 -8.06 21.48 -31.36
C TYR A 158 -8.50 22.88 -30.95
N THR A 159 -7.96 23.92 -31.60
CA THR A 159 -8.37 25.30 -31.34
C THR A 159 -9.85 25.52 -31.65
N ALA A 160 -10.34 25.00 -32.77
CA ALA A 160 -11.74 25.10 -33.16
C ALA A 160 -12.68 24.31 -32.22
N TRP A 161 -12.24 23.16 -31.73
CA TRP A 161 -12.95 22.36 -30.75
C TRP A 161 -13.14 23.12 -29.45
N LEU A 162 -12.07 23.71 -28.89
CA LEU A 162 -12.16 24.49 -27.66
C LEU A 162 -12.97 25.77 -27.80
N ALA A 163 -12.95 26.40 -28.99
CA ALA A 163 -13.72 27.61 -29.28
C ALA A 163 -15.22 27.35 -29.52
N ALA A 164 -15.62 26.12 -29.84
CA ALA A 164 -17.01 25.76 -30.08
C ALA A 164 -17.77 25.53 -28.77
N ASP A 165 -19.02 26.01 -28.71
CA ASP A 165 -19.89 25.88 -27.54
C ASP A 165 -20.12 24.41 -27.17
N ARG A 166 -20.13 24.13 -25.86
CA ARG A 166 -20.54 22.82 -25.33
C ARG A 166 -22.06 22.69 -25.42
N ASP A 167 -22.53 21.65 -26.09
CA ASP A 167 -23.94 21.26 -26.12
C ASP A 167 -24.12 19.83 -25.54
N THR A 168 -25.31 19.27 -25.72
CA THR A 168 -25.62 17.90 -25.27
C THR A 168 -24.88 16.80 -26.04
N MET A 169 -24.17 17.14 -27.12
CA MET A 169 -23.31 16.23 -27.87
C MET A 169 -21.82 16.39 -27.53
N ALA A 170 -21.44 17.34 -26.67
CA ALA A 170 -20.08 17.39 -26.15
C ALA A 170 -19.77 16.11 -25.36
N ASP A 171 -18.52 15.64 -25.40
CA ASP A 171 -18.12 14.53 -24.55
C ASP A 171 -18.14 14.94 -23.07
N CYS A 172 -18.11 13.93 -22.20
CA CYS A 172 -18.03 14.14 -20.77
C CYS A 172 -16.85 15.06 -20.43
N HIS A 173 -16.98 15.95 -19.43
CA HIS A 173 -15.92 16.93 -19.14
C HIS A 173 -14.58 16.24 -18.85
N ALA A 174 -14.59 15.14 -18.08
CA ALA A 174 -13.40 14.35 -17.81
C ALA A 174 -12.73 13.81 -19.08
N CYS A 175 -13.52 13.34 -20.05
CA CYS A 175 -13.06 12.79 -21.32
C CYS A 175 -12.38 13.87 -22.19
N GLU A 176 -12.97 15.08 -22.22
CA GLU A 176 -12.38 16.20 -22.95
C GLU A 176 -11.10 16.71 -22.27
N LEU A 177 -11.05 16.75 -20.93
CA LEU A 177 -9.84 17.12 -20.18
C LEU A 177 -8.72 16.08 -20.38
N HIS A 178 -9.07 14.79 -20.40
CA HIS A 178 -8.12 13.72 -20.75
C HIS A 178 -7.46 14.00 -22.10
N SER A 179 -8.28 14.19 -23.15
CA SER A 179 -7.80 14.45 -24.52
C SER A 179 -6.99 15.75 -24.63
N GLN A 180 -7.39 16.80 -23.89
CA GLN A 180 -6.65 18.06 -23.84
C GLN A 180 -5.27 17.91 -23.19
N GLY A 181 -5.19 17.29 -22.01
CA GLY A 181 -3.91 17.08 -21.35
C GLY A 181 -3.02 16.09 -22.10
N TRP A 182 -3.60 15.06 -22.73
CA TRP A 182 -2.85 14.13 -23.60
C TRP A 182 -2.19 14.90 -24.74
N TRP A 183 -2.92 15.80 -25.41
CA TRP A 183 -2.35 16.62 -26.48
C TRP A 183 -1.19 17.49 -26.00
N GLN A 184 -1.25 18.03 -24.78
CA GLN A 184 -0.14 18.81 -24.22
C GLN A 184 1.06 17.95 -23.87
N ALA A 185 0.86 16.76 -23.28
CA ALA A 185 1.94 15.82 -22.99
C ALA A 185 2.64 15.37 -24.28
N GLU A 186 1.90 15.14 -25.37
CA GLU A 186 2.44 14.83 -26.70
C GLU A 186 3.26 15.96 -27.33
N ARG A 187 3.12 17.17 -26.81
CA ARG A 187 3.88 18.37 -27.22
C ARG A 187 5.00 18.71 -26.24
N ASP A 188 5.36 17.76 -25.38
CA ASP A 188 6.36 17.92 -24.32
C ASP A 188 6.01 19.04 -23.31
N ALA A 189 4.71 19.38 -23.18
CA ALA A 189 4.19 20.36 -22.23
C ALA A 189 3.57 19.66 -21.00
N ASP A 190 4.41 18.94 -20.25
CA ASP A 190 3.99 18.07 -19.14
C ASP A 190 3.27 18.82 -18.01
N GLU A 191 3.73 20.02 -17.63
CA GLU A 191 3.05 20.83 -16.61
C GLU A 191 1.64 21.25 -17.05
N GLU A 192 1.48 21.68 -18.30
CA GLU A 192 0.17 22.07 -18.84
C GLU A 192 -0.79 20.87 -18.89
N ALA A 193 -0.27 19.68 -19.20
CA ALA A 193 -1.05 18.44 -19.18
C ALA A 193 -1.60 18.15 -17.77
N LEU A 194 -0.74 18.21 -16.75
CA LEU A 194 -1.14 17.96 -15.36
C LEU A 194 -2.13 19.01 -14.84
N GLU A 195 -1.96 20.29 -15.22
CA GLU A 195 -2.91 21.35 -14.88
C GLU A 195 -4.31 21.10 -15.46
N LEU A 196 -4.38 20.61 -16.70
CA LEU A 196 -5.66 20.24 -17.35
C LEU A 196 -6.28 19.00 -16.71
N TRP A 197 -5.47 18.03 -16.29
CA TRP A 197 -5.94 16.79 -15.68
C TRP A 197 -6.31 16.91 -14.20
N ARG A 198 -5.85 17.95 -13.50
CA ARG A 198 -6.09 18.15 -12.06
C ARG A 198 -7.56 17.95 -11.64
N PRO A 199 -8.58 18.54 -12.31
CA PRO A 199 -9.98 18.33 -11.92
C PRO A 199 -10.44 16.87 -11.97
N VAL A 200 -9.89 16.07 -12.89
CA VAL A 200 -10.19 14.63 -13.00
C VAL A 200 -9.43 13.84 -11.93
N LEU A 201 -8.17 14.18 -11.69
CA LEU A 201 -7.34 13.55 -10.66
C LEU A 201 -7.90 13.77 -9.25
N GLU A 202 -8.42 14.96 -8.97
CA GLU A 202 -9.05 15.37 -7.70
C GLU A 202 -10.51 14.89 -7.56
N GLY A 203 -11.09 14.31 -8.61
CA GLY A 203 -12.43 13.74 -8.58
C GLY A 203 -13.58 14.74 -8.76
N GLU A 204 -13.30 15.98 -9.20
CA GLU A 204 -14.34 16.95 -9.59
C GLU A 204 -15.19 16.42 -10.76
N TYR A 205 -14.54 15.69 -11.69
CA TYR A 205 -15.21 15.02 -12.80
C TYR A 205 -14.84 13.55 -12.88
N THR A 206 -15.85 12.70 -13.01
CA THR A 206 -15.71 11.25 -13.19
C THR A 206 -16.50 10.75 -14.39
N CYS A 207 -16.10 9.60 -14.91
CA CYS A 207 -16.73 8.88 -16.01
C CYS A 207 -16.50 7.37 -15.82
N ALA A 208 -17.09 6.53 -16.67
CA ALA A 208 -16.84 5.08 -16.64
C ALA A 208 -15.34 4.73 -16.78
N HIS A 209 -14.59 5.54 -17.51
CA HIS A 209 -13.17 5.33 -17.84
C HIS A 209 -12.24 6.41 -17.24
N GLU A 210 -12.79 7.47 -16.66
CA GLU A 210 -12.02 8.54 -16.03
C GLU A 210 -12.34 8.57 -14.54
N PRO A 211 -11.34 8.50 -13.65
CA PRO A 211 -9.97 8.95 -13.84
C PRO A 211 -8.95 7.89 -14.26
N HIS A 212 -9.38 6.71 -14.71
CA HIS A 212 -8.50 5.55 -14.91
C HIS A 212 -7.42 5.87 -15.96
N THR A 213 -7.83 6.41 -17.11
CA THR A 213 -6.91 6.74 -18.21
C THR A 213 -6.08 7.98 -17.91
N VAL A 214 -6.63 9.01 -17.25
CA VAL A 214 -5.84 10.17 -16.78
C VAL A 214 -4.76 9.77 -15.76
N LEU A 215 -5.05 8.87 -14.82
CA LEU A 215 -4.05 8.34 -13.87
C LEU A 215 -2.93 7.61 -14.60
N ALA A 216 -3.23 6.84 -15.63
CA ALA A 216 -2.24 6.16 -16.44
C ALA A 216 -1.41 7.13 -17.31
N SER A 217 -2.08 8.12 -17.93
CA SER A 217 -1.45 9.10 -18.84
C SER A 217 -0.50 10.07 -18.11
N SER A 218 -0.74 10.32 -16.82
CA SER A 218 0.06 11.24 -16.00
C SER A 218 1.37 10.66 -15.47
N LEU A 219 1.57 9.33 -15.56
CA LEU A 219 2.73 8.65 -14.96
C LEU A 219 4.07 9.15 -15.52
N LEU A 220 4.24 9.13 -16.85
CA LEU A 220 5.51 9.55 -17.47
C LEU A 220 5.76 11.06 -17.37
N PRO A 221 4.76 11.95 -17.58
CA PRO A 221 4.90 13.37 -17.27
C PRO A 221 5.42 13.62 -15.84
N LEU A 222 4.84 12.96 -14.83
CA LEU A 222 5.29 13.10 -13.44
C LEU A 222 6.75 12.64 -13.25
N LEU A 223 7.17 11.54 -13.88
CA LEU A 223 8.57 11.11 -13.83
C LEU A 223 9.52 12.10 -14.50
N ARG A 224 9.17 12.64 -15.67
CA ARG A 224 10.00 13.64 -16.39
C ARG A 224 10.15 14.94 -15.60
N LEU A 225 9.13 15.31 -14.84
CA LEU A 225 9.13 16.48 -13.95
C LEU A 225 9.80 16.23 -12.59
N GLY A 226 10.30 15.02 -12.32
CA GLY A 226 10.94 14.69 -11.04
C GLY A 226 9.94 14.61 -9.87
N ARG A 227 8.70 14.19 -10.13
CA ARG A 227 7.63 13.99 -9.13
C ARG A 227 7.29 12.50 -8.94
N PRO A 228 8.26 11.65 -8.52
CA PRO A 228 8.10 10.20 -8.52
C PRO A 228 7.10 9.69 -7.48
N ASP A 229 6.93 10.39 -6.34
CA ASP A 229 5.98 9.97 -5.30
C ASP A 229 4.52 10.09 -5.76
N GLU A 230 4.22 11.15 -6.53
CA GLU A 230 2.91 11.32 -7.15
C GLU A 230 2.69 10.31 -8.27
N ALA A 231 3.73 10.02 -9.07
CA ALA A 231 3.66 8.98 -10.09
C ALA A 231 3.38 7.59 -9.47
N ARG A 232 4.01 7.27 -8.33
CA ARG A 232 3.71 6.06 -7.55
C ARG A 232 2.25 6.04 -7.08
N ALA A 233 1.78 7.14 -6.50
CA ALA A 233 0.40 7.24 -6.02
C ALA A 233 -0.62 7.03 -7.16
N HIS A 234 -0.37 7.64 -8.32
CA HIS A 234 -1.19 7.47 -9.52
C HIS A 234 -1.09 6.06 -10.09
N HIS A 235 0.09 5.42 -10.02
CA HIS A 235 0.24 4.03 -10.43
C HIS A 235 -0.61 3.11 -9.56
N LEU A 236 -0.51 3.20 -8.24
CA LEU A 236 -1.27 2.33 -7.31
C LEU A 236 -2.78 2.53 -7.46
N ARG A 237 -3.25 3.78 -7.43
CA ARG A 237 -4.67 4.11 -7.58
C ARG A 237 -5.20 3.75 -8.99
N GLY A 238 -4.47 4.13 -10.03
CA GLY A 238 -4.89 3.93 -11.42
C GLY A 238 -4.88 2.45 -11.82
N PHE A 239 -3.86 1.70 -11.38
CA PHE A 239 -3.76 0.30 -11.73
C PHE A 239 -4.88 -0.51 -11.09
N ARG A 240 -5.25 -0.24 -9.84
CA ARG A 240 -6.41 -0.87 -9.18
C ARG A 240 -7.68 -0.81 -10.04
N LEU A 241 -7.94 0.39 -10.56
CA LEU A 241 -9.12 0.71 -11.36
C LEU A 241 -9.07 0.06 -12.75
N VAL A 242 -7.90 0.04 -13.38
CA VAL A 242 -7.69 -0.54 -14.72
C VAL A 242 -7.62 -2.07 -14.69
N ARG A 243 -7.11 -2.65 -13.61
CA ARG A 243 -6.81 -4.08 -13.49
C ARG A 243 -7.97 -5.00 -13.86
N PRO A 244 -9.25 -4.77 -13.50
CA PRO A 244 -10.36 -5.65 -13.89
C PRO A 244 -10.89 -5.43 -15.32
N MET A 245 -10.63 -4.27 -15.96
CA MET A 245 -11.25 -3.87 -17.23
C MET A 245 -10.50 -4.44 -18.45
N GLU A 246 -11.20 -5.23 -19.27
CA GLU A 246 -10.64 -5.82 -20.49
C GLU A 246 -10.40 -4.76 -21.58
N SER A 247 -11.29 -3.77 -21.66
CA SER A 247 -11.27 -2.70 -22.66
C SER A 247 -10.10 -1.71 -22.48
N MET A 248 -9.47 -1.71 -21.31
CA MET A 248 -8.45 -0.74 -20.88
C MET A 248 -7.01 -1.16 -21.20
N ARG A 249 -6.79 -1.97 -22.25
CA ARG A 249 -5.44 -2.45 -22.61
C ARG A 249 -4.43 -1.31 -22.81
N GLY A 250 -4.84 -0.16 -23.34
CA GLY A 250 -3.98 1.01 -23.51
C GLY A 250 -3.47 1.56 -22.17
N ALA A 251 -4.39 1.91 -21.25
CA ALA A 251 -4.02 2.37 -19.92
C ALA A 251 -3.20 1.31 -19.14
N TYR A 252 -3.53 0.02 -19.29
CA TYR A 252 -2.75 -1.08 -18.72
C TYR A 252 -1.30 -1.07 -19.24
N ALA A 253 -1.12 -0.83 -20.54
CA ALA A 253 0.21 -0.73 -21.16
C ALA A 253 1.01 0.46 -20.61
N ASP A 254 0.36 1.60 -20.33
CA ASP A 254 1.02 2.76 -19.72
C ASP A 254 1.53 2.47 -18.29
N HIS A 255 0.80 1.67 -17.49
CA HIS A 255 1.29 1.20 -16.20
C HIS A 255 2.48 0.23 -16.33
N VAL A 256 2.50 -0.65 -17.35
CA VAL A 256 3.64 -1.53 -17.66
C VAL A 256 4.86 -0.71 -18.08
N GLU A 257 4.65 0.30 -18.91
CA GLU A 257 5.69 1.23 -19.36
C GLU A 257 6.29 2.03 -18.20
N PHE A 258 5.45 2.57 -17.32
CA PHE A 258 5.89 3.23 -16.10
C PHE A 258 6.79 2.31 -15.26
N CYS A 259 6.41 1.04 -15.07
CA CYS A 259 7.23 0.09 -14.32
C CYS A 259 8.57 -0.19 -15.04
N ALA A 260 8.58 -0.34 -16.36
CA ALA A 260 9.80 -0.54 -17.14
C ALA A 260 10.76 0.67 -17.11
N LEU A 261 10.23 1.88 -16.92
CA LEU A 261 11.01 3.13 -16.94
C LEU A 261 11.38 3.68 -15.55
N SER A 262 10.97 3.00 -14.47
CA SER A 262 11.18 3.40 -13.08
C SER A 262 11.99 2.40 -12.24
N GLY A 263 12.64 1.41 -12.87
CA GLY A 263 13.39 0.35 -12.20
C GLY A 263 12.51 -0.73 -11.57
N ASN A 264 11.29 -0.91 -12.08
CA ASN A 264 10.30 -1.86 -11.57
C ASN A 264 10.01 -2.98 -12.58
N GLU A 265 11.04 -3.52 -13.24
CA GLU A 265 10.89 -4.56 -14.27
C GLU A 265 10.24 -5.84 -13.72
N ALA A 266 10.53 -6.22 -12.47
CA ALA A 266 9.89 -7.37 -11.82
C ALA A 266 8.37 -7.18 -11.70
N ARG A 267 7.93 -5.99 -11.28
CA ARG A 267 6.51 -5.65 -11.23
C ARG A 267 5.88 -5.66 -12.62
N ALA A 268 6.55 -5.09 -13.61
CA ALA A 268 6.06 -5.09 -14.99
C ALA A 268 5.85 -6.52 -15.55
N LEU A 269 6.75 -7.45 -15.22
CA LEU A 269 6.62 -8.87 -15.59
C LEU A 269 5.41 -9.54 -14.91
N GLU A 270 5.13 -9.21 -13.64
CA GLU A 270 3.92 -9.69 -12.97
C GLU A 270 2.65 -9.21 -13.68
N LEU A 271 2.61 -7.92 -14.08
CA LEU A 271 1.48 -7.36 -14.82
C LEU A 271 1.27 -8.10 -16.15
N LEU A 272 2.34 -8.35 -16.92
CA LEU A 272 2.21 -9.14 -18.16
C LEU A 272 1.70 -10.57 -17.91
N ALA A 273 2.06 -11.18 -16.78
CA ALA A 273 1.59 -12.52 -16.43
C ALA A 273 0.10 -12.56 -16.04
N GLU A 274 -0.44 -11.46 -15.49
CA GLU A 274 -1.85 -11.36 -15.10
C GLU A 274 -2.81 -11.30 -16.29
N ARG A 275 -2.36 -10.83 -17.46
CA ARG A 275 -3.20 -10.65 -18.66
C ARG A 275 -2.67 -11.38 -19.92
N PRO A 276 -2.60 -12.72 -19.94
CA PRO A 276 -2.12 -13.47 -21.12
C PRO A 276 -2.93 -13.24 -22.40
N ALA A 277 -4.23 -12.93 -22.27
CA ALA A 277 -5.12 -12.69 -23.42
C ALA A 277 -4.69 -11.48 -24.26
N TYR A 278 -4.06 -10.47 -23.66
CA TYR A 278 -3.65 -9.24 -24.36
C TYR A 278 -2.60 -9.49 -25.46
N PHE A 279 -1.86 -10.60 -25.39
CA PHE A 279 -0.95 -11.02 -26.46
C PHE A 279 -1.70 -11.52 -27.70
N THR A 280 -2.85 -12.18 -27.52
CA THR A 280 -3.53 -12.93 -28.57
C THR A 280 -4.71 -12.18 -29.18
N ASP A 281 -5.47 -11.47 -28.36
CA ASP A 281 -6.69 -10.78 -28.75
C ASP A 281 -6.43 -9.74 -29.84
N SER A 282 -7.27 -9.73 -30.88
CA SER A 282 -7.01 -8.98 -32.12
C SER A 282 -8.14 -8.04 -32.56
N GLY A 283 -9.23 -7.95 -31.81
CA GLY A 283 -10.37 -7.07 -32.15
C GLY A 283 -10.08 -5.58 -31.98
N ASP A 284 -9.01 -5.22 -31.25
CA ASP A 284 -8.46 -3.85 -31.21
C ASP A 284 -6.96 -3.86 -31.57
N PRO A 285 -6.65 -3.68 -32.87
CA PRO A 285 -5.27 -3.63 -33.36
C PRO A 285 -4.43 -2.48 -32.81
N ARG A 286 -5.05 -1.33 -32.46
CA ARG A 286 -4.31 -0.17 -31.95
C ARG A 286 -3.85 -0.42 -30.52
N SER A 287 -4.74 -0.84 -29.62
CA SER A 287 -4.31 -1.16 -28.25
C SER A 287 -3.39 -2.38 -28.20
N LYS A 288 -3.52 -3.35 -29.13
CA LYS A 288 -2.55 -4.44 -29.30
C LYS A 288 -1.16 -3.92 -29.69
N LEU A 289 -1.08 -2.98 -30.62
CA LEU A 289 0.19 -2.35 -30.99
C LEU A 289 0.86 -1.71 -29.77
N ASP A 290 0.11 -0.92 -29.01
CA ASP A 290 0.61 -0.24 -27.81
C ASP A 290 1.11 -1.25 -26.75
N PHE A 291 0.37 -2.31 -26.50
CA PHE A 291 0.77 -3.39 -25.57
C PHE A 291 2.03 -4.14 -26.03
N MET A 292 2.16 -4.44 -27.33
CA MET A 292 3.34 -5.10 -27.87
C MET A 292 4.57 -4.18 -27.88
N ALA A 293 4.38 -2.87 -28.04
CA ALA A 293 5.46 -1.89 -27.93
C ALA A 293 6.02 -1.84 -26.49
N VAL A 294 5.18 -1.75 -25.46
CA VAL A 294 5.66 -1.73 -24.06
C VAL A 294 6.22 -3.08 -23.62
N THR A 295 5.71 -4.19 -24.20
CA THR A 295 6.32 -5.52 -24.00
C THR A 295 7.74 -5.54 -24.55
N ALA A 296 7.96 -5.03 -25.77
CA ALA A 296 9.29 -4.95 -26.36
C ALA A 296 10.23 -4.07 -25.52
N LEU A 297 9.77 -2.90 -25.08
CA LEU A 297 10.50 -2.02 -24.16
C LEU A 297 10.94 -2.77 -22.90
N LEU A 298 10.01 -3.41 -22.19
CA LEU A 298 10.32 -4.16 -20.97
C LEU A 298 11.32 -5.29 -21.22
N MET A 299 11.13 -6.07 -22.30
CA MET A 299 12.01 -7.19 -22.59
C MET A 299 13.42 -6.75 -23.00
N ASP A 300 13.54 -5.63 -23.73
CA ASP A 300 14.82 -4.99 -24.04
C ASP A 300 15.50 -4.54 -22.73
N ARG A 301 14.76 -3.92 -21.80
CA ARG A 301 15.26 -3.55 -20.45
C ARG A 301 15.76 -4.74 -19.64
N VAL A 302 14.98 -5.82 -19.54
CA VAL A 302 15.39 -7.06 -18.85
C VAL A 302 16.64 -7.66 -19.52
N THR A 303 16.75 -7.59 -20.84
CA THR A 303 17.94 -8.05 -21.57
C THR A 303 19.17 -7.19 -21.28
N GLU A 304 19.01 -5.86 -21.21
CA GLU A 304 20.08 -4.93 -20.84
C GLU A 304 20.60 -5.16 -19.41
N LEU A 305 19.74 -5.63 -18.50
CA LEU A 305 20.11 -6.06 -17.14
C LEU A 305 20.84 -7.43 -17.10
N GLY A 306 21.13 -8.04 -18.26
CA GLY A 306 21.81 -9.33 -18.37
C GLY A 306 20.90 -10.54 -18.14
N LEU A 307 19.58 -10.36 -18.13
CA LEU A 307 18.58 -11.40 -17.88
C LEU A 307 17.88 -11.87 -19.17
N GLY A 308 18.53 -11.72 -20.32
CA GLY A 308 17.97 -12.02 -21.65
C GLY A 308 17.50 -13.48 -21.85
N ASP A 309 18.09 -14.44 -21.13
CA ASP A 309 17.74 -15.86 -21.18
C ASP A 309 16.68 -16.27 -20.13
N GLN A 310 16.25 -15.34 -19.27
CA GLN A 310 15.26 -15.61 -18.25
C GLN A 310 13.91 -15.97 -18.88
N PRO A 311 13.24 -17.04 -18.40
CA PRO A 311 11.87 -17.35 -18.81
C PRO A 311 10.91 -16.23 -18.40
N VAL A 312 10.07 -15.78 -19.33
CA VAL A 312 9.12 -14.68 -19.13
C VAL A 312 7.70 -15.07 -19.57
N PRO A 313 6.65 -14.42 -19.02
CA PRO A 313 5.29 -14.57 -19.53
C PRO A 313 5.20 -14.04 -20.96
N GLY A 314 4.49 -14.77 -21.82
CA GLY A 314 4.29 -14.40 -23.22
C GLY A 314 3.15 -15.18 -23.85
N PRO A 315 2.93 -15.04 -25.17
CA PRO A 315 1.88 -15.74 -25.88
C PRO A 315 1.91 -17.26 -25.63
N ALA A 316 0.74 -17.88 -25.46
CA ALA A 316 0.63 -19.31 -25.19
C ALA A 316 1.23 -20.18 -26.33
N GLY A 317 1.64 -21.40 -25.99
CA GLY A 317 2.10 -22.40 -26.97
C GLY A 317 3.63 -22.60 -27.03
N ARG A 318 4.42 -21.79 -26.32
CA ARG A 318 5.86 -22.03 -26.10
C ARG A 318 6.38 -21.31 -24.86
N THR A 319 7.55 -21.72 -24.38
CA THR A 319 8.33 -20.96 -23.40
C THR A 319 9.04 -19.80 -24.09
N TRP A 320 9.00 -18.63 -23.47
CA TRP A 320 9.64 -17.41 -23.96
C TRP A 320 10.83 -17.05 -23.08
N THR A 321 11.94 -16.65 -23.70
CA THR A 321 13.01 -15.91 -23.03
C THR A 321 12.77 -14.42 -23.21
N ALA A 322 13.30 -13.57 -22.33
CA ALA A 322 13.18 -12.11 -22.46
C ALA A 322 13.66 -11.63 -23.84
N SER A 323 14.86 -12.04 -24.25
CA SER A 323 15.42 -11.72 -25.58
C SER A 323 14.56 -12.23 -26.74
N GLY A 324 14.00 -13.44 -26.62
CA GLY A 324 13.12 -14.02 -27.65
C GLY A 324 11.78 -13.30 -27.76
N LEU A 325 11.21 -12.88 -26.62
CA LEU A 325 9.96 -12.12 -26.59
C LEU A 325 10.16 -10.69 -27.07
N ALA A 326 11.29 -10.04 -26.78
CA ALA A 326 11.65 -8.72 -27.32
C ALA A 326 11.54 -8.68 -28.85
N VAL A 327 12.19 -9.64 -29.53
CA VAL A 327 12.19 -9.72 -31.00
C VAL A 327 10.78 -9.93 -31.54
N HIS A 328 10.00 -10.81 -30.92
CA HIS A 328 8.63 -11.07 -31.36
C HIS A 328 7.72 -9.87 -31.14
N ALA A 329 7.77 -9.26 -29.96
CA ALA A 329 6.94 -8.13 -29.59
C ALA A 329 7.20 -6.93 -30.50
N ARG A 330 8.49 -6.62 -30.75
CA ARG A 330 8.90 -5.58 -31.69
C ARG A 330 8.43 -5.89 -33.12
N GLY A 331 8.55 -7.14 -33.56
CA GLY A 331 8.09 -7.57 -34.88
C GLY A 331 6.58 -7.38 -35.09
N GLU A 332 5.77 -7.79 -34.11
CA GLU A 332 4.32 -7.64 -34.14
C GLU A 332 3.90 -6.16 -34.09
N ALA A 333 4.47 -5.37 -33.17
CA ALA A 333 4.18 -3.94 -33.03
C ALA A 333 4.46 -3.18 -34.33
N LEU A 334 5.62 -3.41 -34.95
CA LEU A 334 5.99 -2.76 -36.23
C LEU A 334 5.14 -3.27 -37.40
N SER A 335 4.71 -4.53 -37.38
CA SER A 335 3.82 -5.06 -38.42
C SER A 335 2.44 -4.42 -38.35
N LEU A 336 1.88 -4.24 -37.15
CA LEU A 336 0.62 -3.51 -36.94
C LEU A 336 0.77 -2.03 -37.32
N ALA A 337 1.85 -1.38 -36.88
CA ALA A 337 2.12 0.02 -37.20
C ALA A 337 2.21 0.26 -38.71
N ALA A 338 2.85 -0.65 -39.45
CA ALA A 338 2.96 -0.57 -40.90
C ALA A 338 1.59 -0.63 -41.61
N LEU A 339 0.60 -1.34 -41.04
CA LEU A 339 -0.76 -1.36 -41.60
C LEU A 339 -1.45 0.00 -41.43
N PHE A 340 -1.31 0.62 -40.26
CA PHE A 340 -1.83 1.98 -40.03
C PHE A 340 -1.14 3.02 -40.91
N ASP A 341 0.19 2.96 -41.01
CA ASP A 341 0.97 3.85 -41.87
C ASP A 341 0.58 3.71 -43.34
N ALA A 342 0.35 2.48 -43.81
CA ALA A 342 -0.16 2.24 -45.17
C ALA A 342 -1.56 2.82 -45.38
N ARG A 343 -2.44 2.74 -44.37
CA ARG A 343 -3.77 3.38 -44.40
C ARG A 343 -3.67 4.91 -44.41
N ASN A 344 -2.74 5.46 -43.63
CA ASN A 344 -2.58 6.90 -43.40
C ASN A 344 -1.78 7.60 -44.50
N GLY A 345 -0.90 6.87 -45.19
CA GLY A 345 0.06 7.43 -46.13
C GLY A 345 1.23 8.18 -45.46
N THR A 346 1.45 7.98 -44.16
CA THR A 346 2.51 8.60 -43.36
C THR A 346 3.25 7.53 -42.54
N PRO A 347 4.52 7.71 -42.15
CA PRO A 347 5.26 6.78 -41.28
C PRO A 347 4.99 6.99 -39.77
N TYR A 348 4.01 7.84 -39.44
CA TYR A 348 3.86 8.45 -38.12
C TYR A 348 3.60 7.44 -37.02
N VAL A 349 2.80 6.39 -37.28
CA VAL A 349 2.47 5.38 -36.27
C VAL A 349 3.69 4.49 -35.99
N SER A 350 4.45 4.11 -37.02
CA SER A 350 5.68 3.34 -36.81
C SER A 350 6.78 4.16 -36.12
N GLU A 351 6.89 5.46 -36.41
CA GLU A 351 7.86 6.34 -35.74
C GLU A 351 7.55 6.46 -34.24
N ARG A 352 6.28 6.68 -33.87
CA ARG A 352 5.85 6.69 -32.48
C ARG A 352 6.06 5.35 -31.78
N ALA A 353 5.71 4.24 -32.43
CA ALA A 353 5.92 2.91 -31.86
C ALA A 353 7.40 2.64 -31.58
N ARG A 354 8.31 3.02 -32.50
CA ARG A 354 9.77 2.93 -32.27
C ARG A 354 10.22 3.83 -31.12
N GLY A 355 9.77 5.09 -31.12
CA GLY A 355 10.05 6.03 -30.04
C GLY A 355 9.68 5.45 -28.67
N ARG A 356 8.48 4.86 -28.57
CA ARG A 356 7.99 4.21 -27.35
C ARG A 356 8.86 3.02 -26.92
N MET A 357 9.20 2.13 -27.85
CA MET A 357 10.02 0.93 -27.60
C MET A 357 11.47 1.25 -27.23
N ASP A 358 12.03 2.35 -27.76
CA ASP A 358 13.46 2.68 -27.63
C ASP A 358 13.73 3.66 -26.46
N GLN A 359 12.75 3.88 -25.59
CA GLN A 359 12.90 4.72 -24.39
C GLN A 359 13.96 4.19 -23.42
N ARG A 360 14.60 5.12 -22.71
CA ARG A 360 15.55 4.83 -21.63
C ARG A 360 14.88 5.05 -20.28
N PRO A 361 15.29 4.34 -19.21
CA PRO A 361 14.78 4.59 -17.86
C PRO A 361 14.85 6.07 -17.49
N LEU A 362 13.76 6.55 -16.90
CA LEU A 362 13.66 7.92 -16.41
C LEU A 362 14.19 8.04 -14.97
N VAL A 363 14.04 6.96 -14.19
CA VAL A 363 14.54 6.84 -12.83
C VAL A 363 15.19 5.48 -12.66
N GLU A 364 16.33 5.41 -11.98
CA GLU A 364 17.04 4.15 -11.73
C GLU A 364 16.30 3.25 -10.73
N ARG A 365 15.65 3.87 -9.73
CA ARG A 365 14.95 3.18 -8.63
C ARG A 365 13.75 4.00 -8.16
N LEU A 366 12.58 3.36 -8.08
CA LEU A 366 11.39 3.89 -7.41
C LEU A 366 10.71 2.79 -6.59
N PRO A 367 10.83 2.80 -5.24
CA PRO A 367 10.09 1.87 -4.39
C PRO A 367 8.58 2.06 -4.54
N LEU A 368 7.85 1.00 -4.91
CA LEU A 368 6.39 1.04 -5.07
C LEU A 368 5.62 0.66 -3.80
N GLY A 369 6.28 0.05 -2.80
CA GLY A 369 5.63 -0.44 -1.57
C GLY A 369 4.87 -1.75 -1.74
N VAL A 370 4.55 -2.15 -2.97
CA VAL A 370 4.02 -3.49 -3.26
C VAL A 370 5.14 -4.53 -3.26
N ARG A 371 4.76 -5.80 -3.13
CA ARG A 371 5.66 -6.96 -3.15
C ARG A 371 6.35 -7.03 -4.51
N SER A 372 7.68 -7.03 -4.51
CA SER A 372 8.47 -7.32 -5.71
C SER A 372 9.06 -8.72 -5.59
N ARG A 373 8.66 -9.65 -6.45
CA ARG A 373 9.39 -10.91 -6.59
C ARG A 373 10.67 -10.59 -7.37
N SER A 374 11.78 -10.37 -6.65
CA SER A 374 13.08 -10.05 -7.26
C SER A 374 13.31 -10.92 -8.50
N ALA A 375 13.62 -10.29 -9.64
CA ALA A 375 13.85 -11.00 -10.90
C ALA A 375 14.96 -12.06 -10.79
N ARG A 376 15.86 -11.90 -9.81
CA ARG A 376 16.93 -12.86 -9.46
C ARG A 376 16.42 -14.15 -8.79
N GLN A 377 15.22 -14.15 -8.21
CA GLN A 377 14.68 -15.24 -7.40
C GLN A 377 13.54 -16.05 -8.06
N VAL A 378 13.26 -15.87 -9.36
CA VAL A 378 12.34 -16.80 -10.05
C VAL A 378 12.98 -18.20 -10.05
N PRO A 379 12.31 -19.27 -9.56
CA PRO A 379 12.96 -20.54 -9.31
C PRO A 379 13.54 -21.14 -10.58
N ARG A 380 14.85 -21.41 -10.56
CA ARG A 380 15.50 -22.28 -11.53
C ARG A 380 14.91 -23.68 -11.37
N SER A 381 14.05 -24.10 -12.31
CA SER A 381 13.71 -25.52 -12.45
C SER A 381 15.00 -26.32 -12.68
N GLY A 382 15.18 -27.37 -11.89
CA GLY A 382 16.47 -27.96 -11.56
C GLY A 382 17.22 -28.65 -12.71
N SER A 383 18.53 -28.45 -12.75
CA SER A 383 19.55 -29.52 -12.75
C SER A 383 20.94 -28.93 -13.05
N ALA A 384 21.86 -29.24 -12.13
CA ALA A 384 23.30 -29.40 -12.29
C ALA A 384 24.21 -28.19 -12.57
N SER A 385 24.95 -27.84 -11.50
CA SER A 385 26.38 -27.53 -11.46
C SER A 385 26.86 -26.34 -12.29
N ALA A 386 27.15 -25.23 -11.62
CA ALA A 386 28.10 -24.25 -12.11
C ALA A 386 29.11 -23.89 -11.02
N SER A 387 30.32 -24.38 -11.27
CA SER A 387 31.58 -23.86 -10.74
C SER A 387 31.70 -22.35 -10.96
N ALA A 388 32.35 -21.71 -10.00
CA ALA A 388 32.73 -20.31 -10.00
C ALA A 388 33.39 -19.86 -11.32
N SER A 389 33.01 -18.66 -11.76
CA SER A 389 33.79 -17.83 -12.68
C SER A 389 33.35 -16.38 -12.49
N ALA A 390 33.90 -15.73 -11.46
CA ALA A 390 33.87 -14.29 -11.31
C ALA A 390 35.02 -13.67 -12.11
N SER A 391 34.69 -12.93 -13.16
CA SER A 391 35.44 -11.83 -13.78
C SER A 391 34.59 -11.36 -14.97
N ALA A 392 34.43 -10.09 -15.29
CA ALA A 392 35.16 -8.87 -14.99
C ALA A 392 34.16 -7.70 -14.98
N HIS A 393 34.58 -6.51 -14.53
CA HIS A 393 34.36 -5.19 -15.14
C HIS A 393 34.76 -4.12 -14.10
N SER A 394 36.02 -3.68 -14.16
CA SER A 394 36.36 -2.32 -13.75
C SER A 394 37.44 -1.80 -14.68
N SER A 395 37.09 -0.75 -15.40
CA SER A 395 37.90 -0.06 -16.39
C SER A 395 38.92 0.85 -15.72
N ALA A 396 40.21 0.53 -15.86
CA ALA A 396 41.29 1.42 -15.48
C ALA A 396 41.59 2.41 -16.62
N ALA A 397 41.34 3.70 -16.39
CA ALA A 397 41.88 4.78 -17.19
C ALA A 397 43.34 5.04 -16.79
N VAL A 398 44.26 4.83 -17.73
CA VAL A 398 45.69 5.10 -17.56
C VAL A 398 45.96 6.53 -18.01
N VAL A 399 46.50 7.35 -17.11
CA VAL A 399 47.15 8.63 -17.43
C VAL A 399 48.60 8.54 -16.96
N GLU A 400 49.54 8.62 -17.91
CA GLU A 400 50.97 8.72 -17.65
C GLU A 400 51.34 10.10 -17.09
N SER A 401 52.08 10.15 -15.98
CA SER A 401 53.26 11.02 -15.82
C SER A 401 54.00 10.82 -14.49
N GLY A 402 55.31 10.50 -14.58
CA GLY A 402 56.37 11.19 -13.83
C GLY A 402 56.65 10.83 -12.35
N VAL A 403 57.48 9.80 -12.15
CA VAL A 403 58.46 9.59 -11.04
C VAL A 403 57.91 9.67 -9.60
N GLY A 404 57.66 8.52 -8.97
CA GLY A 404 57.84 8.45 -7.51
C GLY A 404 57.24 7.32 -6.67
N SER A 405 56.26 6.55 -7.12
CA SER A 405 55.85 5.27 -6.48
C SER A 405 54.77 4.61 -7.34
N ASP A 406 54.94 3.33 -7.65
CA ASP A 406 53.91 2.55 -8.32
C ASP A 406 52.76 2.28 -7.32
N PRO A 407 51.51 2.73 -7.57
CA PRO A 407 50.37 2.46 -6.68
C PRO A 407 50.10 0.96 -6.49
N SER A 408 50.61 0.10 -7.39
CA SER A 408 50.60 -1.37 -7.27
C SER A 408 51.78 -1.98 -6.52
N SER A 409 52.68 -1.18 -5.93
CA SER A 409 53.77 -1.71 -5.12
C SER A 409 53.27 -2.24 -3.77
N LEU A 410 53.74 -3.42 -3.35
CA LEU A 410 53.36 -4.05 -2.08
C LEU A 410 53.59 -3.13 -0.87
N SER A 411 54.64 -2.30 -0.91
CA SER A 411 54.92 -1.29 0.13
C SER A 411 53.84 -0.21 0.22
N ALA A 412 53.26 0.21 -0.92
CA ALA A 412 52.17 1.18 -0.93
C ALA A 412 50.88 0.56 -0.40
N LEU A 413 50.58 -0.69 -0.77
CA LEU A 413 49.44 -1.45 -0.24
C LEU A 413 49.56 -1.65 1.29
N LEU A 414 50.74 -2.03 1.78
CA LEU A 414 51.01 -2.18 3.23
C LEU A 414 50.86 -0.85 3.97
N ALA A 415 51.39 0.25 3.42
CA ALA A 415 51.27 1.57 4.03
C ALA A 415 49.80 2.03 4.11
N GLU A 416 49.02 1.79 3.05
CA GLU A 416 47.62 2.13 3.00
C GLU A 416 46.77 1.26 3.94
N ALA A 417 46.99 -0.06 3.94
CA ALA A 417 46.30 -0.98 4.85
C ALA A 417 46.58 -0.63 6.33
N ARG A 418 47.83 -0.29 6.67
CA ARG A 418 48.20 0.19 8.02
C ARG A 418 47.55 1.52 8.37
N ARG A 419 47.49 2.47 7.42
CA ARG A 419 46.82 3.76 7.63
C ARG A 419 45.34 3.55 7.93
N LEU A 420 44.66 2.72 7.14
CA LEU A 420 43.25 2.38 7.30
C LEU A 420 42.99 1.64 8.63
N SER A 421 43.85 0.68 9.02
CA SER A 421 43.77 0.03 10.35
C SER A 421 44.04 0.99 11.51
N ALA A 422 44.95 1.96 11.34
CA ALA A 422 45.23 2.98 12.35
C ALA A 422 44.02 3.90 12.58
N THR A 423 43.30 4.27 11.51
CA THR A 423 42.07 5.06 11.58
C THR A 423 40.81 4.22 11.78
N ARG A 424 40.94 2.89 11.99
CA ARG A 424 39.82 1.94 12.13
C ARG A 424 38.78 2.02 10.99
N SER A 425 39.24 2.32 9.78
CA SER A 425 38.37 2.38 8.60
C SER A 425 37.82 0.98 8.27
N PRO A 426 36.54 0.83 7.88
CA PRO A 426 36.01 -0.43 7.37
C PRO A 426 36.78 -0.95 6.15
N ASP A 427 37.43 -0.06 5.38
CA ASP A 427 38.20 -0.41 4.17
C ASP A 427 39.53 -1.11 4.48
N ALA A 428 39.92 -1.18 5.75
CA ALA A 428 41.14 -1.87 6.17
C ALA A 428 41.12 -3.35 5.78
N VAL A 429 39.95 -3.99 5.90
CA VAL A 429 39.71 -5.41 5.59
C VAL A 429 40.10 -5.72 4.15
N GLU A 430 39.48 -5.03 3.19
CA GLU A 430 39.78 -5.21 1.76
C GLU A 430 41.23 -4.81 1.42
N ALA A 431 41.76 -3.77 2.06
CA ALA A 431 43.15 -3.36 1.88
C ALA A 431 44.14 -4.45 2.32
N TRP A 432 43.91 -5.12 3.46
CA TRP A 432 44.74 -6.24 3.91
C TRP A 432 44.56 -7.49 3.05
N ALA A 433 43.36 -7.76 2.53
CA ALA A 433 43.15 -8.83 1.56
C ALA A 433 43.91 -8.55 0.24
N ALA A 434 43.97 -7.29 -0.21
CA ALA A 434 44.78 -6.88 -1.36
C ALA A 434 46.28 -7.03 -1.09
N VAL A 435 46.74 -6.69 0.12
CA VAL A 435 48.12 -6.94 0.57
C VAL A 435 48.43 -8.44 0.53
N ALA A 436 47.56 -9.29 1.09
CA ALA A 436 47.74 -10.74 1.13
C ALA A 436 47.91 -11.33 -0.28
N ARG A 437 47.03 -10.95 -1.22
CA ARG A 437 47.12 -11.37 -2.64
C ARG A 437 48.42 -10.89 -3.30
N ALA A 438 48.84 -9.65 -3.03
CA ALA A 438 50.07 -9.09 -3.61
C ALA A 438 51.36 -9.70 -3.01
N ALA A 439 51.26 -10.24 -1.79
CA ALA A 439 52.34 -10.86 -1.04
C ALA A 439 52.61 -12.33 -1.40
N GLU A 440 51.69 -13.01 -2.10
CA GLU A 440 51.86 -14.41 -2.52
C GLU A 440 53.17 -14.63 -3.30
N GLY A 441 53.98 -15.59 -2.82
CA GLY A 441 55.25 -15.96 -3.45
C GLY A 441 56.41 -14.97 -3.27
N ARG A 442 56.28 -13.98 -2.37
CA ARG A 442 57.33 -13.01 -2.03
C ARG A 442 57.92 -13.27 -0.64
N GLU A 443 59.19 -12.93 -0.46
CA GLU A 443 59.79 -12.84 0.87
C GLU A 443 59.35 -11.54 1.55
N LEU A 444 58.82 -11.66 2.76
CA LEU A 444 58.29 -10.56 3.57
C LEU A 444 59.01 -10.52 4.92
N ASP A 445 59.04 -9.34 5.54
CA ASP A 445 59.47 -9.22 6.93
C ASP A 445 58.53 -10.01 7.86
N VAL A 446 59.06 -10.50 8.98
CA VAL A 446 58.29 -11.28 9.96
C VAL A 446 57.10 -10.47 10.48
N ARG A 447 57.24 -9.14 10.64
CA ARG A 447 56.15 -8.26 11.05
C ARG A 447 55.05 -8.15 9.99
N ASP A 448 55.43 -8.02 8.71
CA ASP A 448 54.45 -7.95 7.61
C ASP A 448 53.64 -9.24 7.52
N ARG A 449 54.28 -10.40 7.71
CA ARG A 449 53.61 -11.72 7.75
C ARG A 449 52.65 -11.82 8.93
N ALA A 450 53.06 -11.34 10.11
CA ALA A 450 52.21 -11.33 11.30
C ALA A 450 50.93 -10.51 11.07
N GLU A 451 51.07 -9.30 10.52
CA GLU A 451 49.93 -8.40 10.26
C GLU A 451 48.98 -8.95 9.18
N ILE A 452 49.51 -9.61 8.14
CA ILE A 452 48.70 -10.30 7.13
C ILE A 452 47.91 -11.47 7.75
N ALA A 453 48.58 -12.33 8.54
CA ALA A 453 47.92 -13.46 9.18
C ALA A 453 46.83 -13.01 10.16
N ASP A 454 47.11 -11.97 10.96
CA ASP A 454 46.20 -11.41 11.95
C ASP A 454 44.93 -10.80 11.32
N HIS A 455 45.07 -10.03 10.23
CA HIS A 455 43.89 -9.47 9.54
C HIS A 455 43.16 -10.52 8.71
N ALA A 456 43.86 -11.50 8.13
CA ALA A 456 43.22 -12.64 7.46
C ALA A 456 42.41 -13.50 8.44
N ALA A 457 42.85 -13.59 9.71
CA ALA A 457 42.13 -14.30 10.76
C ALA A 457 40.80 -13.61 11.11
N MET A 458 40.73 -12.27 11.06
CA MET A 458 39.51 -11.51 11.38
C MET A 458 38.33 -11.79 10.44
N GLU A 459 38.58 -12.19 9.19
CA GLU A 459 37.53 -12.51 8.20
C GLU A 459 37.08 -13.98 8.22
N ARG A 460 37.81 -14.86 8.91
CA ARG A 460 37.63 -16.32 8.80
C ARG A 460 36.81 -16.95 9.92
N GLY A 461 36.21 -16.16 10.80
CA GLY A 461 35.39 -16.68 11.89
C GLY A 461 36.13 -17.79 12.69
N PRO A 462 35.50 -18.96 12.94
CA PRO A 462 36.12 -20.08 13.67
C PRO A 462 37.44 -20.56 13.04
N GLU A 463 37.53 -20.58 11.71
CA GLU A 463 38.75 -20.99 10.99
C GLU A 463 39.91 -19.99 11.16
N GLY A 464 39.65 -18.81 11.75
CA GLY A 464 40.65 -17.80 12.06
C GLY A 464 41.48 -18.08 13.32
N ILE A 465 41.07 -19.00 14.20
CA ILE A 465 41.74 -19.24 15.50
C ILE A 465 43.22 -19.64 15.31
N GLU A 466 43.49 -20.59 14.43
CA GLU A 466 44.86 -21.04 14.12
C GLU A 466 45.72 -19.92 13.52
N LEU A 467 45.12 -19.05 12.70
CA LEU A 467 45.83 -17.91 12.11
C LEU A 467 46.14 -16.83 13.14
N PHE A 468 45.28 -16.61 14.14
CA PHE A 468 45.60 -15.74 15.26
C PHE A 468 46.74 -16.32 16.11
N HIS A 469 46.83 -17.64 16.27
CA HIS A 469 47.96 -18.29 16.92
C HIS A 469 49.25 -18.16 16.10
N GLU A 470 49.20 -18.38 14.78
CA GLU A 470 50.33 -18.15 13.87
C GLU A 470 50.79 -16.68 13.92
N ALA A 471 49.86 -15.73 13.85
CA ALA A 471 50.16 -14.31 13.98
C ALA A 471 50.83 -14.00 15.33
N ALA A 472 50.37 -14.62 16.42
CA ALA A 472 50.97 -14.43 17.74
C ALA A 472 52.41 -14.96 17.84
N GLU A 473 52.72 -16.08 17.18
CA GLU A 473 54.10 -16.59 17.08
C GLU A 473 54.98 -15.63 16.27
N LEU A 474 54.48 -15.14 15.13
CA LEU A 474 55.19 -14.20 14.27
C LEU A 474 55.41 -12.85 14.96
N TYR A 475 54.44 -12.32 15.72
CA TYR A 475 54.63 -11.11 16.51
C TYR A 475 55.67 -11.29 17.61
N ALA A 476 55.73 -12.46 18.26
CA ALA A 476 56.75 -12.76 19.24
C ALA A 476 58.15 -12.86 18.61
N GLU A 477 58.27 -13.48 17.43
CA GLU A 477 59.52 -13.52 16.65
C GLU A 477 59.95 -12.12 16.18
N ALA A 478 59.00 -11.26 15.82
CA ALA A 478 59.23 -9.86 15.47
C ALA A 478 59.56 -8.96 16.68
N GLY A 479 59.56 -9.50 17.91
CA GLY A 479 59.89 -8.76 19.12
C GLY A 479 58.77 -7.86 19.66
N ASP A 480 57.51 -8.13 19.31
CA ASP A 480 56.32 -7.47 19.87
C ASP A 480 55.49 -8.45 20.72
N PRO A 481 55.93 -8.74 21.96
CA PRO A 481 55.21 -9.64 22.86
C PRO A 481 53.82 -9.11 23.23
N GLY A 482 53.59 -7.80 23.15
CA GLY A 482 52.30 -7.17 23.40
C GLY A 482 51.25 -7.55 22.35
N GLU A 483 51.58 -7.38 21.08
CA GLU A 483 50.67 -7.74 19.98
C GLU A 483 50.50 -9.27 19.88
N ALA A 484 51.53 -10.04 20.28
CA ALA A 484 51.41 -11.49 20.42
C ALA A 484 50.37 -11.92 21.47
N LEU A 485 50.26 -11.19 22.60
CA LEU A 485 49.19 -11.43 23.58
C LEU A 485 47.83 -10.96 23.05
N ALA A 486 47.78 -9.83 22.33
CA ALA A 486 46.56 -9.31 21.73
C ALA A 486 45.97 -10.25 20.66
N ALA A 487 46.81 -10.85 19.81
CA ALA A 487 46.39 -11.85 18.83
C ALA A 487 45.82 -13.11 19.51
N ARG A 488 46.46 -13.60 20.58
CA ARG A 488 45.91 -14.72 21.38
C ARG A 488 44.57 -14.35 22.05
N ALA A 489 44.42 -13.11 22.52
CA ALA A 489 43.15 -12.65 23.08
C ALA A 489 42.03 -12.56 22.03
N ARG A 490 42.36 -12.18 20.78
CA ARG A 490 41.41 -12.26 19.64
C ARG A 490 41.01 -13.71 19.35
N ALA A 491 41.95 -14.65 19.34
CA ALA A 491 41.67 -16.09 19.21
C ALA A 491 40.75 -16.59 20.32
N ALA A 492 41.02 -16.23 21.59
CA ALA A 492 40.17 -16.60 22.72
C ALA A 492 38.74 -16.02 22.58
N TYR A 493 38.60 -14.80 22.09
CA TYR A 493 37.27 -14.23 21.82
C TYR A 493 36.51 -14.98 20.73
N VAL A 494 37.19 -15.35 19.63
CA VAL A 494 36.58 -16.18 18.58
C VAL A 494 36.17 -17.55 19.13
N LEU A 495 37.00 -18.17 19.98
CA LEU A 495 36.66 -19.43 20.66
C LEU A 495 35.38 -19.29 21.49
N ALA A 496 35.22 -18.18 22.23
CA ALA A 496 34.02 -17.91 23.00
C ALA A 496 32.76 -17.81 22.11
N LEU A 497 32.86 -17.21 20.92
CA LEU A 497 31.74 -17.16 19.95
C LEU A 497 31.34 -18.54 19.39
N THR A 498 32.21 -19.55 19.51
CA THR A 498 32.02 -20.89 18.92
C THR A 498 31.69 -21.98 19.94
N GLY A 499 31.35 -21.62 21.18
CA GLY A 499 30.87 -22.54 22.21
C GLY A 499 31.92 -23.01 23.23
N GLY A 500 33.05 -22.30 23.37
CA GLY A 500 34.05 -22.54 24.42
C GLY A 500 34.28 -21.35 25.37
N PRO A 501 33.25 -20.70 25.95
CA PRO A 501 33.42 -19.44 26.68
C PRO A 501 34.17 -19.60 28.02
N GLU A 502 34.05 -20.73 28.72
CA GLU A 502 34.82 -21.01 29.95
C GLU A 502 36.32 -21.20 29.68
N GLU A 503 36.66 -21.95 28.61
CA GLU A 503 38.04 -22.16 28.17
C GLU A 503 38.67 -20.85 27.66
N ALA A 504 37.88 -20.07 26.91
CA ALA A 504 38.26 -18.73 26.48
C ALA A 504 38.49 -17.80 27.67
N LEU A 505 37.64 -17.86 28.71
CA LEU A 505 37.79 -17.04 29.92
C LEU A 505 39.05 -17.40 30.71
N ALA A 506 39.34 -18.69 30.87
CA ALA A 506 40.58 -19.14 31.50
C ALA A 506 41.81 -18.63 30.73
N THR A 507 41.81 -18.83 29.41
CA THR A 507 42.89 -18.38 28.51
C THR A 507 43.09 -16.87 28.59
N VAL A 508 42.03 -16.08 28.46
CA VAL A 508 42.14 -14.61 28.46
C VAL A 508 42.51 -14.04 29.82
N SER A 509 42.19 -14.74 30.92
CA SER A 509 42.59 -14.34 32.27
C SER A 509 44.10 -14.45 32.48
N GLU A 510 44.74 -15.51 31.98
CA GLU A 510 46.20 -15.63 31.98
C GLU A 510 46.86 -14.56 31.12
N LEU A 511 46.31 -14.30 29.92
CA LEU A 511 46.80 -13.23 29.02
C LEU A 511 46.66 -11.84 29.65
N HIS A 512 45.58 -11.62 30.41
CA HIS A 512 45.32 -10.37 31.12
C HIS A 512 46.36 -10.09 32.20
N GLU A 513 46.71 -11.06 33.04
CA GLU A 513 47.79 -10.90 34.03
C GLU A 513 49.13 -10.62 33.33
N GLY A 514 49.43 -11.35 32.26
CA GLY A 514 50.66 -11.21 31.49
C GLY A 514 50.79 -9.83 30.83
N VAL A 515 49.72 -9.28 30.26
CA VAL A 515 49.77 -7.98 29.57
C VAL A 515 49.89 -6.82 30.55
N LEU A 516 49.27 -6.91 31.74
CA LEU A 516 49.39 -5.87 32.78
C LEU A 516 50.80 -5.82 33.36
N ALA A 517 51.42 -6.98 33.61
CA ALA A 517 52.83 -7.05 34.02
C ALA A 517 53.75 -6.44 32.95
N LEU A 518 53.54 -6.81 31.69
CA LEU A 518 54.33 -6.30 30.57
C LEU A 518 54.17 -4.77 30.39
N LEU A 519 52.96 -4.23 30.62
CA LEU A 519 52.69 -2.79 30.55
C LEU A 519 53.39 -2.05 31.70
N ALA A 520 53.35 -2.59 32.92
CA ALA A 520 54.03 -2.01 34.08
C ALA A 520 55.56 -1.97 33.91
N ASP A 521 56.12 -2.98 33.26
CA ASP A 521 57.55 -3.07 32.94
C ASP A 521 57.96 -2.27 31.69
N GLY A 522 57.01 -1.61 31.01
CA GLY A 522 57.25 -0.83 29.80
C GLY A 522 57.57 -1.67 28.54
N GLY A 523 57.28 -2.98 28.58
CA GLY A 523 57.52 -3.92 27.49
C GLY A 523 56.41 -3.99 26.44
N THR A 524 55.33 -3.22 26.60
CA THR A 524 54.23 -3.10 25.63
C THR A 524 53.57 -1.72 25.68
N GLY A 525 52.84 -1.36 24.63
CA GLY A 525 52.06 -0.13 24.56
C GLY A 525 50.64 -0.29 25.12
N VAL A 526 50.01 0.86 25.41
CA VAL A 526 48.63 0.93 25.90
C VAL A 526 47.64 0.32 24.89
N SER A 527 47.89 0.45 23.59
CA SER A 527 47.02 -0.09 22.54
C SER A 527 46.95 -1.62 22.52
N GLN A 528 48.07 -2.30 22.79
CA GLN A 528 48.13 -3.76 22.88
C GLN A 528 47.46 -4.24 24.17
N ALA A 529 47.72 -3.58 25.30
CA ALA A 529 47.06 -3.88 26.57
C ALA A 529 45.53 -3.72 26.50
N ALA A 530 45.05 -2.64 25.89
CA ALA A 530 43.62 -2.42 25.67
C ALA A 530 42.98 -3.50 24.77
N SER A 531 43.72 -4.06 23.80
CA SER A 531 43.23 -5.14 22.95
C SER A 531 43.04 -6.47 23.69
N VAL A 532 43.85 -6.75 24.72
CA VAL A 532 43.65 -7.92 25.59
C VAL A 532 42.48 -7.67 26.56
N LEU A 533 42.43 -6.48 27.18
CA LEU A 533 41.36 -6.11 28.11
C LEU A 533 39.97 -6.12 27.45
N VAL A 534 39.84 -5.59 26.23
CA VAL A 534 38.57 -5.66 25.49
C VAL A 534 38.20 -7.08 25.11
N GLY A 535 39.17 -7.95 24.78
CA GLY A 535 38.92 -9.37 24.55
C GLY A 535 38.32 -10.03 25.79
N ARG A 536 38.90 -9.77 26.97
CA ARG A 536 38.38 -10.25 28.26
C ARG A 536 36.98 -9.72 28.55
N ALA A 537 36.77 -8.42 28.36
CA ALA A 537 35.47 -7.79 28.56
C ALA A 537 34.39 -8.39 27.65
N ARG A 538 34.67 -8.58 26.35
CA ARG A 538 33.75 -9.19 25.39
C ARG A 538 33.40 -10.65 25.72
N ILE A 539 34.38 -11.44 26.17
CA ILE A 539 34.13 -12.83 26.61
C ILE A 539 33.20 -12.86 27.83
N LEU A 540 33.43 -11.97 28.80
CA LEU A 540 32.56 -11.85 29.97
C LEU A 540 31.15 -11.33 29.61
N MET A 541 31.04 -10.34 28.72
CA MET A 541 29.74 -9.88 28.18
C MET A 541 28.98 -11.02 27.47
N ARG A 542 29.69 -11.87 26.73
CA ARG A 542 29.09 -13.04 26.08
C ARG A 542 28.51 -14.03 27.08
N LEU A 543 29.24 -14.30 28.18
CA LEU A 543 28.74 -15.15 29.27
C LEU A 543 27.48 -14.58 29.93
N VAL A 544 27.40 -13.26 30.12
CA VAL A 544 26.18 -12.59 30.62
C VAL A 544 24.99 -12.80 29.67
N GLN A 545 25.22 -12.72 28.35
CA GLN A 545 24.18 -12.92 27.33
C GLN A 545 23.71 -14.38 27.25
N GLU A 546 24.61 -15.35 27.40
CA GLU A 546 24.26 -16.78 27.37
C GLU A 546 23.40 -17.19 28.57
N ASP A 547 23.76 -16.72 29.78
CA ASP A 547 22.97 -16.94 31.01
C ASP A 547 21.53 -16.40 30.86
N ALA A 548 21.38 -15.21 30.26
CA ALA A 548 20.08 -14.61 29.98
C ALA A 548 19.22 -15.42 28.98
N SER A 549 19.85 -16.00 27.95
CA SER A 549 19.16 -16.77 26.91
C SER A 549 18.68 -18.15 27.39
N GLU A 550 19.34 -18.73 28.38
CA GLU A 550 18.92 -20.00 29.01
C GLU A 550 17.66 -19.81 29.87
N ASP A 551 17.50 -18.64 30.50
CA ASP A 551 16.32 -18.30 31.32
C ASP A 551 15.06 -18.02 30.46
N GLU A 552 15.19 -17.46 29.25
CA GLU A 552 14.05 -17.21 28.34
C GLU A 552 13.56 -18.47 27.59
N SER A 553 14.42 -19.47 27.37
CA SER A 553 14.09 -20.69 26.60
C SER A 553 13.28 -21.75 27.37
N GLY A 554 13.01 -21.54 28.67
CA GLY A 554 12.12 -22.39 29.48
C GLY A 554 12.56 -23.85 29.67
N ALA A 555 13.75 -24.25 29.20
CA ALA A 555 14.13 -25.67 29.10
C ALA A 555 14.61 -26.31 30.42
N THR A 556 14.88 -25.55 31.50
CA THR A 556 15.26 -26.13 32.80
C THR A 556 14.75 -25.36 34.02
N ALA A 557 13.45 -25.47 34.32
CA ALA A 557 12.83 -24.94 35.55
C ALA A 557 13.30 -25.60 36.88
N SER A 558 14.40 -26.35 36.90
CA SER A 558 14.92 -27.07 38.09
C SER A 558 16.29 -26.59 38.59
N ARG A 559 16.93 -25.57 37.99
CA ARG A 559 18.21 -24.99 38.47
C ARG A 559 18.13 -23.55 38.98
N ALA A 560 16.98 -22.89 38.87
CA ALA A 560 16.78 -21.46 39.14
C ALA A 560 17.07 -20.96 40.58
N ALA A 561 17.31 -21.84 41.55
CA ALA A 561 17.63 -21.42 42.93
C ALA A 561 19.14 -21.39 43.24
N ASP A 562 19.99 -22.06 42.44
CA ASP A 562 21.47 -22.08 42.59
C ASP A 562 22.18 -21.27 41.49
N SER A 563 21.50 -20.88 40.39
CA SER A 563 22.08 -20.11 39.27
C SER A 563 22.16 -18.60 39.50
N GLY A 564 21.23 -17.98 40.24
CA GLY A 564 21.19 -16.52 40.41
C GLY A 564 22.43 -15.92 41.08
N ALA A 565 23.08 -16.63 42.00
CA ALA A 565 24.31 -16.16 42.64
C ALA A 565 25.55 -16.25 41.73
N ALA A 566 25.56 -17.22 40.81
CA ALA A 566 26.64 -17.40 39.83
C ALA A 566 26.49 -16.40 38.67
N GLY A 567 25.27 -16.17 38.17
CA GLY A 567 24.97 -15.12 37.19
C GLY A 567 25.34 -13.72 37.70
N ASP A 568 24.98 -13.40 38.96
CA ASP A 568 25.38 -12.14 39.62
C ASP A 568 26.91 -11.98 39.77
N GLU A 569 27.66 -13.09 39.83
CA GLU A 569 29.13 -13.05 39.87
C GLU A 569 29.74 -12.77 38.50
N VAL A 570 29.19 -13.37 37.43
CA VAL A 570 29.60 -13.12 36.05
C VAL A 570 29.32 -11.68 35.64
N VAL A 571 28.13 -11.15 35.96
CA VAL A 571 27.78 -9.73 35.71
C VAL A 571 28.75 -8.77 36.41
N ARG A 572 29.05 -9.02 37.70
CA ARG A 572 30.05 -8.20 38.44
C ARG A 572 31.46 -8.31 37.84
N ALA A 573 31.86 -9.49 37.38
CA ALA A 573 33.15 -9.70 36.74
C ALA A 573 33.24 -8.96 35.39
N ALA A 574 32.17 -9.01 34.59
CA ALA A 574 32.05 -8.26 33.34
C ALA A 574 32.14 -6.75 33.59
N GLU A 575 31.36 -6.23 34.53
CA GLU A 575 31.35 -4.82 34.89
C GLU A 575 32.74 -4.34 35.37
N ALA A 576 33.43 -5.14 36.19
CA ALA A 576 34.79 -4.85 36.62
C ALA A 576 35.79 -4.82 35.45
N ALA A 577 35.73 -5.79 34.53
CA ALA A 577 36.58 -5.85 33.35
C ALA A 577 36.36 -4.67 32.40
N VAL A 578 35.09 -4.26 32.21
CA VAL A 578 34.73 -3.11 31.36
C VAL A 578 35.21 -1.80 31.98
N ARG A 579 35.05 -1.61 33.30
CA ARG A 579 35.57 -0.41 33.99
C ARG A 579 37.10 -0.32 33.96
N GLU A 580 37.78 -1.46 34.06
CA GLU A 580 39.24 -1.54 33.93
C GLU A 580 39.70 -1.10 32.53
N LEU A 581 39.03 -1.60 31.47
CA LEU A 581 39.28 -1.16 30.11
C LEU A 581 39.06 0.35 29.94
N LEU A 582 37.94 0.88 30.43
CA LEU A 582 37.63 2.30 30.35
C LEU A 582 38.70 3.15 31.05
N THR A 583 39.12 2.75 32.26
CA THR A 583 40.15 3.43 33.05
C THR A 583 41.50 3.48 32.31
N LEU A 584 41.85 2.41 31.58
CA LEU A 584 43.07 2.38 30.78
C LEU A 584 42.97 3.28 29.53
N ALA A 585 41.84 3.25 28.83
CA ALA A 585 41.68 3.91 27.53
C ALA A 585 41.40 5.42 27.62
N GLU A 586 40.65 5.86 28.65
CA GLU A 586 40.13 7.23 28.78
C GLU A 586 41.21 8.34 28.81
N PRO A 587 42.39 8.16 29.45
CA PRO A 587 43.46 9.16 29.40
C PRO A 587 44.07 9.36 28.01
N HIS A 588 43.83 8.45 27.06
CA HIS A 588 44.50 8.38 25.76
C HIS A 588 43.56 8.60 24.57
N VAL A 589 42.36 9.15 24.77
CA VAL A 589 41.32 9.34 23.73
C VAL A 589 41.70 10.27 22.57
N SER A 590 42.87 10.94 22.63
CA SER A 590 43.42 11.63 21.45
C SER A 590 43.91 10.67 20.36
N ASP A 591 44.19 9.41 20.71
CA ASP A 591 44.38 8.30 19.78
C ASP A 591 43.02 7.65 19.46
N VAL A 592 42.67 7.61 18.17
CA VAL A 592 41.42 7.03 17.65
C VAL A 592 41.21 5.58 18.14
N ARG A 593 42.27 4.78 18.29
CA ARG A 593 42.16 3.41 18.79
C ARG A 593 41.70 3.38 20.24
N MET A 594 42.18 4.31 21.08
CA MET A 594 41.81 4.38 22.49
C MET A 594 40.46 5.06 22.67
N ALA A 595 40.14 6.07 21.85
CA ALA A 595 38.80 6.64 21.80
C ALA A 595 37.74 5.56 21.48
N SER A 596 38.00 4.72 20.47
CA SER A 596 37.16 3.57 20.12
C SER A 596 36.97 2.60 21.28
N ARG A 597 38.05 2.26 22.01
CA ARG A 597 37.95 1.34 23.17
C ARG A 597 37.23 1.95 24.36
N ALA A 598 37.43 3.24 24.63
CA ALA A 598 36.71 3.94 25.69
C ALA A 598 35.20 4.04 25.35
N ALA A 599 34.85 4.33 24.09
CA ALA A 599 33.47 4.34 23.64
C ALA A 599 32.82 2.95 23.73
N GLU A 600 33.51 1.90 23.28
CA GLU A 600 33.04 0.51 23.38
C GLU A 600 32.84 0.06 24.84
N ALA A 601 33.73 0.48 25.75
CA ALA A 601 33.58 0.20 27.18
C ALA A 601 32.34 0.90 27.77
N ARG A 602 32.06 2.16 27.39
CA ARG A 602 30.81 2.84 27.80
C ARG A 602 29.59 2.11 27.27
N ALA A 603 29.62 1.64 26.02
CA ALA A 603 28.53 0.87 25.45
C ALA A 603 28.28 -0.44 26.22
N MET A 604 29.33 -1.20 26.54
CA MET A 604 29.22 -2.42 27.35
C MET A 604 28.64 -2.14 28.75
N LEU A 605 28.99 -1.00 29.39
CA LEU A 605 28.34 -0.59 30.64
C LEU A 605 26.86 -0.29 30.44
N GLY A 606 26.48 0.34 29.32
CA GLY A 606 25.08 0.58 28.98
C GLY A 606 24.30 -0.73 28.76
N GLU A 607 24.90 -1.73 28.12
CA GLU A 607 24.31 -3.07 27.97
C GLU A 607 24.13 -3.77 29.32
N LEU A 608 25.10 -3.68 30.23
CA LEU A 608 24.99 -4.23 31.57
C LEU A 608 23.89 -3.52 32.39
N ALA A 609 23.75 -2.20 32.24
CA ALA A 609 22.66 -1.45 32.86
C ALA A 609 21.28 -1.89 32.32
N ALA A 610 21.17 -2.09 31.00
CA ALA A 610 19.94 -2.60 30.39
C ALA A 610 19.58 -4.01 30.90
N HIS A 611 20.59 -4.90 31.01
CA HIS A 611 20.42 -6.24 31.58
C HIS A 611 19.99 -6.20 33.06
N ALA A 612 20.47 -5.23 33.83
CA ALA A 612 20.04 -5.01 35.21
C ALA A 612 18.65 -4.34 35.34
N GLY A 613 17.99 -4.01 34.23
CA GLY A 613 16.70 -3.32 34.21
C GLY A 613 16.77 -1.81 34.45
N ASP A 614 17.97 -1.22 34.46
CA ASP A 614 18.18 0.23 34.58
C ASP A 614 18.21 0.87 33.19
N ALA A 615 17.01 1.05 32.62
CA ALA A 615 16.84 1.61 31.29
C ALA A 615 17.33 3.08 31.18
N GLU A 616 17.25 3.87 32.26
CA GLU A 616 17.73 5.26 32.26
C GLU A 616 19.25 5.32 32.15
N ALA A 617 19.97 4.56 32.99
CA ALA A 617 21.43 4.49 32.92
C ALA A 617 21.90 3.88 31.60
N ALA A 618 21.18 2.87 31.08
CA ALA A 618 21.48 2.28 29.78
C ALA A 618 21.39 3.30 28.65
N ALA A 619 20.32 4.10 28.61
CA ALA A 619 20.13 5.14 27.59
C ALA A 619 21.24 6.20 27.67
N GLU A 620 21.59 6.67 28.86
CA GLU A 620 22.66 7.65 29.05
C GLU A 620 24.02 7.12 28.56
N LEU A 621 24.39 5.90 28.97
CA LEU A 621 25.69 5.30 28.64
C LEU A 621 25.82 4.97 27.15
N LEU A 622 24.74 4.47 26.52
CA LEU A 622 24.73 4.22 25.07
C LEU A 622 24.80 5.52 24.27
N GLY A 623 24.12 6.58 24.71
CA GLY A 623 24.23 7.91 24.11
C GLY A 623 25.66 8.47 24.19
N GLN A 624 26.29 8.39 25.36
CA GLN A 624 27.69 8.81 25.54
C GLN A 624 28.66 7.98 24.68
N ALA A 625 28.40 6.68 24.52
CA ALA A 625 29.21 5.82 23.67
C ALA A 625 29.10 6.21 22.19
N ALA A 626 27.88 6.43 21.69
CA ALA A 626 27.63 6.88 20.32
C ALA A 626 28.32 8.23 20.05
N GLU A 627 28.13 9.23 20.91
CA GLU A 627 28.78 10.54 20.81
C GLU A 627 30.31 10.41 20.78
N ALA A 628 30.88 9.52 21.60
CA ALA A 628 32.33 9.28 21.65
C ALA A 628 32.85 8.64 20.35
N PHE A 629 32.11 7.71 19.73
CA PHE A 629 32.46 7.16 18.43
C PHE A 629 32.43 8.22 17.32
N VAL A 630 31.37 9.03 17.28
CA VAL A 630 31.23 10.12 16.30
C VAL A 630 32.36 11.15 16.48
N ALA A 631 32.65 11.56 17.72
CA ALA A 631 33.74 12.50 18.03
C ALA A 631 35.12 11.95 17.65
N ALA A 632 35.30 10.63 17.68
CA ALA A 632 36.52 9.95 17.24
C ALA A 632 36.63 9.80 15.70
N GLY A 633 35.62 10.22 14.94
CA GLY A 633 35.55 10.06 13.49
C GLY A 633 35.17 8.64 13.05
N LEU A 634 34.46 7.89 13.89
CA LEU A 634 34.06 6.50 13.67
C LEU A 634 32.53 6.28 13.73
N PRO A 635 31.73 7.05 12.98
CA PRO A 635 30.26 7.02 13.09
C PRO A 635 29.66 5.63 12.83
N TRP A 636 30.26 4.80 11.97
CA TRP A 636 29.75 3.44 11.70
C TRP A 636 29.76 2.50 12.92
N PHE A 637 30.57 2.77 13.94
CA PHE A 637 30.50 2.01 15.21
C PHE A 637 29.39 2.51 16.14
N ALA A 638 28.84 3.70 15.92
CA ALA A 638 27.75 4.24 16.73
C ALA A 638 26.39 3.61 16.38
N VAL A 639 26.20 3.17 15.13
CA VAL A 639 24.91 2.71 14.56
C VAL A 639 24.20 1.67 15.42
N GLU A 640 24.91 0.63 15.85
CA GLU A 640 24.32 -0.44 16.67
C GLU A 640 23.83 0.11 18.01
N TYR A 641 24.61 0.98 18.64
CA TYR A 641 24.28 1.58 19.94
C TYR A 641 23.18 2.62 19.83
N GLU A 642 23.12 3.37 18.73
CA GLU A 642 22.05 4.32 18.43
C GLU A 642 20.72 3.59 18.15
N SER A 643 20.75 2.47 17.42
CA SER A 643 19.57 1.62 17.24
C SER A 643 19.06 1.06 18.58
N ARG A 644 19.95 0.55 19.44
CA ARG A 644 19.57 0.08 20.78
C ARG A 644 19.06 1.21 21.67
N LEU A 645 19.73 2.36 21.65
CA LEU A 645 19.30 3.57 22.36
C LEU A 645 17.89 3.99 21.93
N ALA A 646 17.59 3.95 20.63
CA ALA A 646 16.26 4.28 20.13
C ALA A 646 15.19 3.35 20.71
N GLY A 647 15.47 2.04 20.80
CA GLY A 647 14.57 1.07 21.43
C GLY A 647 14.36 1.33 22.93
N ILE A 648 15.43 1.61 23.67
CA ILE A 648 15.36 1.87 25.13
C ILE A 648 14.64 3.20 25.41
N ALA A 649 14.96 4.26 24.67
CA ALA A 649 14.28 5.54 24.79
C ALA A 649 12.78 5.41 24.52
N GLY A 650 12.38 4.57 23.55
CA GLY A 650 10.99 4.23 23.29
C GLY A 650 10.29 3.58 24.49
N HIS A 651 10.93 2.58 25.14
CA HIS A 651 10.39 1.95 26.35
C HIS A 651 10.28 2.92 27.53
N LEU A 652 11.17 3.90 27.63
CA LEU A 652 11.11 4.97 28.63
C LEU A 652 10.04 6.03 28.33
N GLY A 653 9.41 6.00 27.15
CA GLY A 653 8.49 7.04 26.69
C GLY A 653 9.17 8.33 26.23
N ASP A 654 10.50 8.34 26.08
CA ASP A 654 11.25 9.45 25.48
C ASP A 654 11.22 9.33 23.94
N ALA A 655 10.08 9.71 23.38
CA ALA A 655 9.87 9.61 21.94
C ALA A 655 10.82 10.51 21.12
N GLU A 656 11.22 11.67 21.65
CA GLU A 656 12.17 12.55 20.97
C GLU A 656 13.58 11.96 20.98
N GLY A 657 14.01 11.36 22.10
CA GLY A 657 15.27 10.64 22.19
C GLY A 657 15.31 9.44 21.24
N ALA A 658 14.21 8.68 21.19
CA ALA A 658 14.08 7.55 20.27
C ALA A 658 14.21 7.98 18.80
N GLU A 659 13.54 9.07 18.41
CA GLU A 659 13.60 9.59 17.04
C GLU A 659 15.00 10.08 16.69
N ARG A 660 15.64 10.86 17.58
CA ARG A 660 17.00 11.36 17.36
C ARG A 660 17.98 10.23 17.17
N ALA A 661 17.93 9.21 18.03
CA ALA A 661 18.84 8.07 17.95
C ALA A 661 18.62 7.23 16.68
N ALA A 662 17.36 6.95 16.30
CA ALA A 662 17.06 6.20 15.07
C ALA A 662 17.49 6.96 13.79
N ARG A 663 17.33 8.29 13.75
CA ARG A 663 17.83 9.12 12.64
C ARG A 663 19.36 9.13 12.59
N ALA A 664 20.03 9.27 13.73
CA ALA A 664 21.48 9.22 13.81
C ALA A 664 22.02 7.88 13.30
N ALA A 665 21.39 6.76 13.67
CA ALA A 665 21.78 5.43 13.20
C ALA A 665 21.76 5.33 11.67
N LEU A 666 20.71 5.86 11.00
CA LEU A 666 20.62 5.89 9.54
C LEU A 666 21.67 6.82 8.91
N GLU A 667 21.90 7.99 9.49
CA GLU A 667 22.91 8.95 9.01
C GLU A 667 24.33 8.37 9.10
N HIS A 668 24.65 7.74 10.23
CA HIS A 668 25.98 7.21 10.53
C HIS A 668 26.30 5.88 9.84
N ALA A 669 25.29 5.11 9.46
CA ALA A 669 25.49 3.85 8.73
C ALA A 669 26.09 4.06 7.33
N GLY A 670 25.74 5.17 6.68
CA GLY A 670 26.25 5.51 5.35
C GLY A 670 25.90 4.47 4.26
N PRO A 671 26.57 4.50 3.10
CA PRO A 671 26.21 3.68 1.94
C PRO A 671 26.68 2.22 1.99
N ARG A 672 27.29 1.79 3.09
CA ARG A 672 27.94 0.46 3.22
C ARG A 672 27.15 -0.50 4.11
N LEU A 673 26.01 -0.05 4.63
CA LEU A 673 25.13 -0.89 5.40
C LEU A 673 24.51 -1.94 4.49
N GLU A 674 24.54 -3.20 4.92
CA GLU A 674 23.91 -4.28 4.19
C GLU A 674 22.39 -4.04 4.08
N PRO A 675 21.73 -4.50 2.99
CA PRO A 675 20.29 -4.29 2.78
C PRO A 675 19.41 -4.63 4.00
N MET A 676 19.75 -5.72 4.72
CA MET A 676 19.07 -6.11 5.96
C MET A 676 19.11 -5.00 7.02
N GLY A 677 20.28 -4.39 7.23
CA GLY A 677 20.44 -3.32 8.21
C GLY A 677 19.64 -2.08 7.81
N HIS A 678 19.61 -1.74 6.52
CA HIS A 678 18.76 -0.64 6.04
C HIS A 678 17.28 -0.91 6.31
N ALA A 679 16.81 -2.14 6.06
CA ALA A 679 15.44 -2.53 6.32
C ALA A 679 15.08 -2.36 7.80
N GLN A 680 15.94 -2.85 8.71
CA GLN A 680 15.73 -2.79 10.16
C GLN A 680 15.70 -1.34 10.69
N LEU A 681 16.69 -0.52 10.31
CA LEU A 681 16.77 0.87 10.80
C LEU A 681 15.62 1.74 10.28
N HIS A 682 15.24 1.58 9.01
CA HIS A 682 14.07 2.29 8.47
C HIS A 682 12.77 1.84 9.13
N LEU A 683 12.60 0.54 9.38
CA LEU A 683 11.42 0.03 10.07
C LEU A 683 11.34 0.57 11.51
N GLN A 684 12.44 0.55 12.25
CA GLN A 684 12.51 1.09 13.60
C GLN A 684 12.14 2.58 13.63
N LEU A 685 12.68 3.38 12.71
CA LEU A 685 12.33 4.80 12.63
C LEU A 685 10.85 4.99 12.24
N ALA A 686 10.29 4.17 11.36
CA ALA A 686 8.87 4.21 11.02
C ALA A 686 7.97 3.92 12.23
N GLU A 687 8.34 2.96 13.09
CA GLU A 687 7.62 2.65 14.33
C GLU A 687 7.68 3.81 15.34
N VAL A 688 8.85 4.42 15.53
CA VAL A 688 9.03 5.58 16.41
C VAL A 688 8.19 6.77 15.93
N LEU A 689 8.28 7.12 14.64
CA LEU A 689 7.48 8.20 14.04
C LEU A 689 5.97 7.88 14.09
N GLY A 690 5.62 6.62 13.91
CA GLY A 690 4.24 6.15 14.01
C GLY A 690 3.64 6.36 15.39
N SER A 691 4.39 6.02 16.45
CA SER A 691 3.93 6.18 17.83
C SER A 691 3.75 7.64 18.26
N THR A 692 4.47 8.57 17.62
CA THR A 692 4.31 10.02 17.82
C THR A 692 3.23 10.67 16.95
N GLY A 693 2.52 9.88 16.14
CA GLY A 693 1.46 10.36 15.25
C GLY A 693 1.95 10.96 13.93
N GLN A 694 3.26 10.91 13.63
CA GLN A 694 3.87 11.43 12.40
C GLN A 694 3.69 10.46 11.22
N SER A 695 2.43 10.20 10.83
CA SER A 695 2.10 9.14 9.86
C SER A 695 2.70 9.36 8.46
N GLY A 696 2.92 10.61 8.02
CA GLY A 696 3.55 10.92 6.73
C GLY A 696 5.00 10.43 6.64
N PRO A 697 5.93 10.98 7.45
CA PRO A 697 7.31 10.51 7.51
C PRO A 697 7.45 9.03 7.88
N ALA A 698 6.56 8.50 8.73
CA ALA A 698 6.54 7.08 9.04
C ALA A 698 6.25 6.19 7.81
N ALA A 699 5.34 6.61 6.93
CA ALA A 699 5.07 5.92 5.67
C ALA A 699 6.29 5.92 4.74
N GLU A 700 7.02 7.03 4.63
CA GLU A 700 8.23 7.09 3.79
C GLU A 700 9.29 6.10 4.26
N HIS A 701 9.52 6.01 5.57
CA HIS A 701 10.48 5.04 6.11
C HIS A 701 9.98 3.59 6.05
N ALA A 702 8.67 3.33 6.23
CA ALA A 702 8.12 1.99 6.05
C ALA A 702 8.23 1.52 4.58
N LEU A 703 8.10 2.45 3.62
CA LEU A 703 8.31 2.18 2.20
C LEU A 703 9.77 1.81 1.89
N GLU A 704 10.73 2.58 2.42
CA GLU A 704 12.16 2.26 2.28
C GLU A 704 12.49 0.92 2.95
N ALA A 705 11.95 0.65 4.14
CA ALA A 705 12.12 -0.62 4.83
C ALA A 705 11.63 -1.82 3.99
N ALA A 706 10.45 -1.71 3.38
CA ALA A 706 9.90 -2.75 2.52
C ALA A 706 10.79 -3.02 1.30
N HIS A 707 11.35 -1.97 0.69
CA HIS A 707 12.27 -2.13 -0.43
C HIS A 707 13.56 -2.83 0.00
N TRP A 708 14.21 -2.36 1.06
CA TRP A 708 15.49 -2.93 1.49
C TRP A 708 15.33 -4.37 1.99
N ALA A 709 14.16 -4.71 2.54
CA ALA A 709 13.82 -6.10 2.87
C ALA A 709 13.72 -6.98 1.62
N ASP A 710 13.11 -6.50 0.52
CA ASP A 710 13.08 -7.24 -0.74
C ASP A 710 14.50 -7.45 -1.31
N GLU A 711 15.35 -6.42 -1.27
CA GLU A 711 16.77 -6.52 -1.69
C GLU A 711 17.58 -7.48 -0.81
N ALA A 712 17.27 -7.55 0.49
CA ALA A 712 17.86 -8.51 1.42
C ALA A 712 17.35 -9.95 1.22
N GLY A 713 16.30 -10.16 0.41
CA GLY A 713 15.61 -11.46 0.29
C GLY A 713 14.67 -11.77 1.46
N GLU A 714 14.39 -10.80 2.32
CA GLU A 714 13.49 -10.86 3.49
C GLU A 714 12.11 -10.25 3.20
N GLY A 715 11.72 -10.20 1.93
CA GLY A 715 10.39 -9.75 1.50
C GLY A 715 9.24 -10.44 2.26
N PRO A 716 9.26 -11.78 2.43
CA PRO A 716 8.22 -12.49 3.15
C PRO A 716 8.22 -12.32 4.68
N THR A 717 9.27 -11.73 5.26
CA THR A 717 9.43 -11.55 6.71
C THR A 717 9.33 -10.05 7.03
N LEU A 718 10.45 -9.35 7.18
CA LEU A 718 10.50 -7.92 7.44
C LEU A 718 9.77 -7.10 6.38
N GLY A 719 9.82 -7.53 5.11
CA GLY A 719 9.12 -6.82 4.03
C GLY A 719 7.61 -6.87 4.16
N ALA A 720 7.04 -7.99 4.60
CA ALA A 720 5.61 -8.12 4.83
C ALA A 720 5.15 -7.25 6.01
N TRP A 721 5.95 -7.23 7.09
CA TRP A 721 5.71 -6.36 8.24
C TRP A 721 5.81 -4.86 7.88
N ALA A 722 6.84 -4.46 7.14
CA ALA A 722 7.00 -3.08 6.69
C ALA A 722 5.82 -2.61 5.83
N ARG A 723 5.30 -3.48 4.95
CA ARG A 723 4.11 -3.18 4.13
C ARG A 723 2.82 -3.11 4.94
N HIS A 724 2.67 -3.97 5.95
CA HIS A 724 1.58 -3.89 6.92
C HIS A 724 1.55 -2.50 7.59
N GLN A 725 2.70 -2.07 8.12
CA GLN A 725 2.86 -0.77 8.76
C GLN A 725 2.61 0.39 7.79
N LEU A 726 3.19 0.32 6.59
CA LEU A 726 3.00 1.30 5.52
C LEU A 726 1.51 1.49 5.18
N GLY A 727 0.77 0.39 4.99
CA GLY A 727 -0.66 0.44 4.74
C GLY A 727 -1.45 1.11 5.87
N GLY A 728 -1.11 0.81 7.13
CA GLY A 728 -1.70 1.47 8.30
C GLY A 728 -1.38 2.97 8.38
N PHE A 729 -0.17 3.40 8.01
CA PHE A 729 0.19 4.83 7.95
C PHE A 729 -0.52 5.58 6.82
N LEU A 730 -0.70 4.94 5.66
CA LEU A 730 -1.43 5.53 4.53
C LEU A 730 -2.93 5.63 4.81
N LEU A 731 -3.51 4.62 5.47
CA LEU A 731 -4.90 4.65 5.96
C LEU A 731 -5.13 5.89 6.85
N ARG A 732 -4.26 6.15 7.82
CA ARG A 732 -4.39 7.34 8.70
C ARG A 732 -4.27 8.69 7.96
N GLN A 733 -3.65 8.70 6.79
CA GLN A 733 -3.55 9.89 5.93
C GLN A 733 -4.73 10.04 4.98
N GLY A 734 -5.70 9.12 4.99
CA GLY A 734 -6.82 9.11 4.04
C GLY A 734 -6.43 8.67 2.63
N ARG A 735 -5.25 8.05 2.45
CA ARG A 735 -4.76 7.57 1.15
C ARG A 735 -5.26 6.14 0.87
N TRP A 736 -6.58 5.98 0.87
CA TRP A 736 -7.27 4.68 0.89
C TRP A 736 -6.88 3.75 -0.26
N ALA A 737 -6.81 4.26 -1.49
CA ALA A 737 -6.46 3.46 -2.67
C ALA A 737 -5.04 2.88 -2.61
N GLU A 738 -4.07 3.69 -2.16
CA GLU A 738 -2.68 3.24 -2.02
C GLU A 738 -2.52 2.26 -0.88
N ALA A 739 -3.17 2.54 0.26
CA ALA A 739 -3.21 1.63 1.40
C ALA A 739 -3.80 0.27 1.01
N ALA A 740 -4.92 0.25 0.28
CA ALA A 740 -5.55 -0.98 -0.18
C ALA A 740 -4.61 -1.85 -1.03
N GLU A 741 -3.97 -1.26 -2.05
CA GLU A 741 -3.02 -1.99 -2.92
C GLU A 741 -1.84 -2.56 -2.14
N ILE A 742 -1.28 -1.80 -1.19
CA ILE A 742 -0.14 -2.24 -0.39
C ILE A 742 -0.55 -3.35 0.59
N LEU A 743 -1.69 -3.21 1.26
CA LEU A 743 -2.21 -4.21 2.21
C LEU A 743 -2.58 -5.52 1.48
N GLU A 744 -3.25 -5.43 0.32
CA GLU A 744 -3.54 -6.59 -0.53
C GLU A 744 -2.27 -7.30 -0.97
N SER A 745 -1.22 -6.53 -1.29
CA SER A 745 0.08 -7.08 -1.66
C SER A 745 0.83 -7.71 -0.49
N ALA A 746 0.60 -7.28 0.75
CA ALA A 746 1.26 -7.81 1.95
C ALA A 746 0.63 -9.12 2.45
N LEU A 747 -0.70 -9.25 2.33
CA LEU A 747 -1.48 -10.36 2.87
C LEU A 747 -0.96 -11.78 2.52
N PRO A 748 -0.49 -12.08 1.30
CA PRO A 748 0.01 -13.42 0.96
C PRO A 748 1.26 -13.84 1.74
N ASP A 749 2.05 -12.88 2.21
CA ASP A 749 3.33 -13.12 2.87
C ASP A 749 3.22 -12.98 4.41
N LEU A 750 2.13 -12.39 4.92
CA LEU A 750 1.83 -12.35 6.35
C LEU A 750 1.37 -13.71 6.86
N THR A 751 2.20 -14.34 7.71
CA THR A 751 1.94 -15.64 8.34
C THR A 751 1.78 -15.54 9.86
N ALA A 752 0.95 -16.43 10.42
CA ALA A 752 0.71 -16.53 11.86
C ALA A 752 2.00 -16.82 12.65
N ASP A 753 2.84 -17.73 12.15
CA ASP A 753 4.07 -18.17 12.82
C ASP A 753 5.09 -17.02 12.97
N MET A 754 5.17 -16.12 11.99
CA MET A 754 6.17 -15.05 11.95
C MET A 754 5.65 -13.71 12.47
N HIS A 755 4.39 -13.37 12.16
CA HIS A 755 3.82 -12.04 12.40
C HIS A 755 2.67 -12.06 13.43
N GLY A 756 2.20 -13.24 13.82
CA GLY A 756 1.03 -13.42 14.66
C GLY A 756 -0.30 -13.23 13.90
N ASP A 757 -1.33 -13.92 14.37
CA ASP A 757 -2.69 -13.80 13.81
C ASP A 757 -3.24 -12.37 13.91
N GLY A 758 -2.81 -11.62 14.93
CA GLY A 758 -3.21 -10.22 15.13
C GLY A 758 -2.85 -9.33 13.94
N ALA A 759 -1.66 -9.47 13.36
CA ALA A 759 -1.24 -8.70 12.20
C ALA A 759 -2.09 -9.01 10.96
N ILE A 760 -2.44 -10.28 10.76
CA ILE A 760 -3.29 -10.71 9.63
C ILE A 760 -4.70 -10.13 9.78
N VAL A 761 -5.29 -10.27 10.98
CA VAL A 761 -6.62 -9.71 11.28
C VAL A 761 -6.62 -8.19 11.12
N GLN A 762 -5.60 -7.50 11.65
CA GLN A 762 -5.49 -6.05 11.55
C GLN A 762 -5.32 -5.57 10.10
N THR A 763 -4.51 -6.27 9.30
CA THR A 763 -4.34 -5.98 7.85
C THR A 763 -5.67 -6.12 7.11
N ARG A 764 -6.42 -7.21 7.38
CA ARG A 764 -7.74 -7.43 6.78
C ARG A 764 -8.77 -6.40 7.24
N TRP A 765 -8.70 -5.98 8.49
CA TRP A 765 -9.54 -4.92 9.03
C TRP A 765 -9.30 -3.62 8.27
N TRP A 766 -8.06 -3.13 8.25
CA TRP A 766 -7.69 -1.89 7.56
C TRP A 766 -7.99 -1.94 6.07
N LEU A 767 -7.82 -3.10 5.44
CA LEU A 767 -8.22 -3.27 4.05
C LEU A 767 -9.74 -3.15 3.88
N GLY A 768 -10.54 -3.72 4.78
CA GLY A 768 -11.99 -3.53 4.77
C GLY A 768 -12.41 -2.06 4.96
N ASP A 769 -11.71 -1.31 5.80
CA ASP A 769 -11.93 0.14 5.95
C ASP A 769 -11.62 0.88 4.62
N CYS A 770 -10.45 0.61 4.03
CA CYS A 770 -10.07 1.21 2.74
C CYS A 770 -11.10 0.89 1.64
N LEU A 771 -11.49 -0.38 1.52
CA LEU A 771 -12.43 -0.85 0.51
C LEU A 771 -13.82 -0.23 0.69
N THR A 772 -14.24 0.02 1.93
CA THR A 772 -15.51 0.70 2.22
C THR A 772 -15.49 2.14 1.72
N GLU A 773 -14.41 2.88 1.97
CA GLU A 773 -14.22 4.25 1.48
C GLU A 773 -14.11 4.31 -0.06
N LEU A 774 -13.61 3.25 -0.69
CA LEU A 774 -13.55 3.11 -2.15
C LEU A 774 -14.88 2.67 -2.78
N GLY A 775 -15.91 2.36 -1.97
CA GLY A 775 -17.20 1.84 -2.45
C GLY A 775 -17.18 0.34 -2.83
N GLU A 776 -16.08 -0.37 -2.58
CA GLU A 776 -15.91 -1.80 -2.84
C GLU A 776 -16.48 -2.65 -1.70
N HIS A 777 -17.73 -2.39 -1.31
CA HIS A 777 -18.35 -2.93 -0.10
C HIS A 777 -18.38 -4.47 -0.06
N ARG A 778 -18.57 -5.14 -1.21
CA ARG A 778 -18.54 -6.61 -1.24
C ARG A 778 -17.16 -7.16 -0.86
N ALA A 779 -16.09 -6.58 -1.40
CA ALA A 779 -14.73 -7.00 -1.07
C ALA A 779 -14.42 -6.69 0.40
N ALA A 780 -14.84 -5.52 0.91
CA ALA A 780 -14.70 -5.17 2.33
C ALA A 780 -15.31 -6.24 3.25
N ALA A 781 -16.54 -6.66 2.96
CA ALA A 781 -17.21 -7.72 3.70
C ALA A 781 -16.45 -9.05 3.65
N GLU A 782 -15.93 -9.45 2.49
CA GLU A 782 -15.14 -10.68 2.36
C GLU A 782 -13.87 -10.64 3.23
N HIS A 783 -13.18 -9.50 3.31
CA HIS A 783 -12.00 -9.35 4.16
C HIS A 783 -12.34 -9.39 5.65
N TRP A 784 -13.40 -8.71 6.09
CA TRP A 784 -13.84 -8.75 7.48
C TRP A 784 -14.38 -10.12 7.90
N LEU A 785 -15.07 -10.85 7.03
CA LEU A 785 -15.48 -12.24 7.31
C LEU A 785 -14.26 -13.15 7.50
N ARG A 786 -13.26 -13.06 6.62
CA ARG A 786 -12.01 -13.84 6.77
C ARG A 786 -11.24 -13.47 8.04
N ALA A 787 -11.31 -12.21 8.46
CA ALA A 787 -10.72 -11.77 9.72
C ALA A 787 -11.51 -12.31 10.93
N ALA A 788 -12.84 -12.32 10.84
CA ALA A 788 -13.73 -12.89 11.85
C ALA A 788 -13.47 -14.40 12.04
N ASP A 789 -13.24 -15.16 10.97
CA ASP A 789 -12.92 -16.59 11.03
C ASP A 789 -11.64 -16.87 11.85
N ILE A 790 -10.64 -15.97 11.77
CA ILE A 790 -9.42 -16.07 12.58
C ILE A 790 -9.74 -15.70 14.04
N ALA A 791 -10.39 -14.56 14.25
CA ALA A 791 -10.75 -14.04 15.57
C ALA A 791 -11.73 -14.94 16.35
N GLU A 792 -12.50 -15.81 15.68
CA GLU A 792 -13.38 -16.80 16.30
C GLU A 792 -12.62 -17.68 17.31
N HIS A 793 -11.34 -17.95 17.04
CA HIS A 793 -10.50 -18.83 17.86
C HIS A 793 -9.80 -18.11 19.02
N TRP A 794 -9.94 -16.78 19.12
CA TRP A 794 -9.29 -15.99 20.18
C TRP A 794 -10.06 -16.09 21.51
N PRO A 795 -9.39 -16.00 22.67
CA PRO A 795 -10.08 -16.00 23.96
C PRO A 795 -11.05 -14.81 24.10
N GLU A 796 -10.62 -13.63 23.65
CA GLU A 796 -11.43 -12.40 23.64
C GLU A 796 -12.29 -12.31 22.36
N GLN A 797 -13.60 -12.52 22.49
CA GLN A 797 -14.53 -12.56 21.36
C GLN A 797 -15.01 -11.17 20.87
N ARG A 798 -14.45 -10.07 21.41
CA ARG A 798 -14.90 -8.69 21.08
C ARG A 798 -14.63 -8.33 19.62
N ASP A 799 -13.46 -8.68 19.12
CA ASP A 799 -13.08 -8.37 17.74
C ASP A 799 -13.83 -9.24 16.75
N HIS A 800 -14.06 -10.52 17.08
CA HIS A 800 -14.94 -11.41 16.31
C HIS A 800 -16.33 -10.79 16.13
N ALA A 801 -16.95 -10.32 17.22
CA ALA A 801 -18.26 -9.69 17.17
C ALA A 801 -18.27 -8.38 16.35
N MET A 802 -17.21 -7.58 16.45
CA MET A 802 -17.07 -6.34 15.67
C MET A 802 -16.91 -6.61 14.18
N LEU A 803 -15.99 -7.50 13.81
CA LEU A 803 -15.74 -7.87 12.41
C LEU A 803 -16.99 -8.47 11.74
N ALA A 804 -17.74 -9.31 12.47
CA ALA A 804 -19.01 -9.84 11.97
C ALA A 804 -20.06 -8.74 11.73
N HIS A 805 -20.10 -7.71 12.60
CA HIS A 805 -21.00 -6.57 12.44
C HIS A 805 -20.62 -5.68 11.26
N LEU A 806 -19.32 -5.34 11.12
CA LEU A 806 -18.80 -4.57 9.99
C LEU A 806 -19.04 -5.28 8.66
N ALA A 807 -18.78 -6.59 8.60
CA ALA A 807 -19.10 -7.41 7.43
C ALA A 807 -20.58 -7.35 7.05
N ALA A 808 -21.48 -7.38 8.04
CA ALA A 808 -22.92 -7.29 7.80
C ALA A 808 -23.34 -5.93 7.22
N GLU A 809 -22.74 -4.85 7.72
CA GLU A 809 -22.96 -3.49 7.20
C GLU A 809 -22.48 -3.35 5.76
N ALA A 810 -21.26 -3.80 5.47
CA ALA A 810 -20.74 -3.82 4.10
C ALA A 810 -21.58 -4.68 3.14
N LEU A 811 -22.07 -5.85 3.56
CA LEU A 811 -23.01 -6.65 2.75
C LEU A 811 -24.33 -5.90 2.50
N GLY A 812 -24.81 -5.13 3.47
CA GLY A 812 -25.98 -4.28 3.32
C GLY A 812 -25.78 -3.17 2.29
N HIS A 813 -24.59 -2.56 2.25
CA HIS A 813 -24.21 -1.56 1.23
C HIS A 813 -23.93 -2.17 -0.15
N ALA A 814 -23.51 -3.44 -0.20
CA ALA A 814 -23.31 -4.19 -1.43
C ALA A 814 -24.61 -4.76 -2.05
N ASP A 815 -25.78 -4.33 -1.56
CA ASP A 815 -27.11 -4.83 -1.96
C ASP A 815 -27.27 -6.36 -1.84
N MET A 816 -26.70 -6.93 -0.76
CA MET A 816 -26.79 -8.37 -0.45
C MET A 816 -27.58 -8.59 0.86
N PRO A 817 -28.89 -8.27 0.90
CA PRO A 817 -29.64 -8.20 2.15
C PRO A 817 -29.81 -9.55 2.87
N ALA A 818 -29.90 -10.67 2.14
CA ALA A 818 -30.00 -11.99 2.75
C ALA A 818 -28.70 -12.39 3.50
N GLN A 819 -27.55 -12.08 2.93
CA GLN A 819 -26.24 -12.32 3.54
C GLN A 819 -26.00 -11.35 4.71
N ALA A 820 -26.40 -10.08 4.55
CA ALA A 820 -26.33 -9.08 5.61
C ALA A 820 -27.15 -9.49 6.85
N GLU A 821 -28.37 -10.01 6.65
CA GLU A 821 -29.22 -10.51 7.74
C GLU A 821 -28.52 -11.61 8.54
N GLN A 822 -27.95 -12.61 7.85
CA GLN A 822 -27.24 -13.72 8.49
C GLN A 822 -26.02 -13.25 9.27
N ALA A 823 -25.25 -12.32 8.70
CA ALA A 823 -24.07 -11.77 9.35
C ALA A 823 -24.45 -10.94 10.60
N TYR A 824 -25.49 -10.10 10.52
CA TYR A 824 -25.98 -9.36 11.69
C TYR A 824 -26.57 -10.28 12.77
N ALA A 825 -27.22 -11.38 12.39
CA ALA A 825 -27.73 -12.36 13.35
C ALA A 825 -26.58 -12.97 14.16
N ARG A 826 -25.52 -13.42 13.48
CA ARG A 826 -24.29 -13.92 14.13
C ARG A 826 -23.66 -12.86 15.03
N ALA A 827 -23.49 -11.63 14.54
CA ALA A 827 -22.94 -10.52 15.33
C ALA A 827 -23.78 -10.24 16.58
N GLY A 828 -25.11 -10.26 16.47
CA GLY A 828 -26.02 -10.10 17.61
C GLY A 828 -25.85 -11.19 18.67
N ASP A 829 -25.72 -12.45 18.26
CA ASP A 829 -25.50 -13.56 19.20
C ASP A 829 -24.16 -13.46 19.93
N LEU A 830 -23.10 -13.01 19.23
CA LEU A 830 -21.80 -12.72 19.83
C LEU A 830 -21.86 -11.54 20.80
N TRP A 831 -22.55 -10.45 20.44
CA TRP A 831 -22.72 -9.33 21.37
C TRP A 831 -23.49 -9.72 22.63
N ARG A 832 -24.50 -10.59 22.48
CA ARG A 832 -25.24 -11.13 23.61
C ARG A 832 -24.35 -11.98 24.52
N SER A 833 -23.51 -12.86 23.98
CA SER A 833 -22.62 -13.70 24.79
C SER A 833 -21.58 -12.89 25.57
N LEU A 834 -21.15 -11.76 25.00
CA LEU A 834 -20.25 -10.79 25.63
C LEU A 834 -20.95 -9.88 26.67
N GLY A 835 -22.28 -9.93 26.79
CA GLY A 835 -23.04 -8.99 27.62
C GLY A 835 -23.00 -7.55 27.10
N ASN A 836 -22.59 -7.32 25.85
CA ASN A 836 -22.55 -6.00 25.23
C ASN A 836 -23.92 -5.66 24.64
N VAL A 837 -24.82 -5.18 25.51
CA VAL A 837 -26.20 -4.83 25.16
C VAL A 837 -26.25 -3.77 24.04
N HIS A 838 -25.33 -2.79 24.05
CA HIS A 838 -25.27 -1.75 23.02
C HIS A 838 -25.02 -2.33 21.62
N GLY A 839 -24.04 -3.22 21.47
CA GLY A 839 -23.77 -3.91 20.20
C GLY A 839 -24.96 -4.76 19.73
N LEU A 840 -25.62 -5.47 20.66
CA LEU A 840 -26.80 -6.27 20.37
C LEU A 840 -27.97 -5.42 19.84
N ILE A 841 -28.28 -4.29 20.48
CA ILE A 841 -29.34 -3.36 20.05
C ILE A 841 -29.08 -2.89 18.62
N ARG A 842 -27.83 -2.47 18.32
CA ARG A 842 -27.45 -2.02 16.98
C ARG A 842 -27.65 -3.10 15.93
N SER A 843 -27.21 -4.33 16.19
CA SER A 843 -27.44 -5.48 15.29
C SER A 843 -28.94 -5.76 15.07
N LEU A 844 -29.77 -5.69 16.11
CA LEU A 844 -31.22 -5.91 15.99
C LEU A 844 -31.90 -4.84 15.12
N ARG A 845 -31.57 -3.56 15.32
CA ARG A 845 -32.11 -2.48 14.48
C ARG A 845 -31.69 -2.61 13.02
N ALA A 846 -30.42 -2.93 12.77
CA ALA A 846 -29.92 -3.13 11.42
C ALA A 846 -30.66 -4.29 10.71
N ARG A 847 -30.86 -5.42 11.41
CA ARG A 847 -31.67 -6.54 10.89
C ARG A 847 -33.11 -6.14 10.56
N ALA A 848 -33.73 -5.27 11.37
CA ALA A 848 -35.08 -4.81 11.09
C ALA A 848 -35.17 -4.02 9.77
N TRP A 849 -34.21 -3.13 9.52
CA TRP A 849 -34.13 -2.39 8.25
C TRP A 849 -33.82 -3.30 7.06
N VAL A 850 -32.97 -4.31 7.24
CA VAL A 850 -32.69 -5.31 6.21
C VAL A 850 -33.95 -6.14 5.91
N ALA A 851 -34.69 -6.59 6.93
CA ALA A 851 -35.91 -7.39 6.78
C ALA A 851 -37.01 -6.66 5.98
N LEU A 852 -37.08 -5.33 6.07
CA LEU A 852 -38.02 -4.53 5.27
C LEU A 852 -37.69 -4.55 3.77
N ARG A 853 -36.42 -4.77 3.41
CA ARG A 853 -35.96 -4.86 2.01
C ARG A 853 -36.00 -6.28 1.45
N THR A 854 -36.35 -7.28 2.26
CA THR A 854 -36.45 -8.69 1.85
C THR A 854 -37.89 -9.18 1.87
N ASP A 855 -38.11 -10.41 1.38
CA ASP A 855 -39.40 -11.10 1.46
C ASP A 855 -39.88 -11.37 2.90
N SER A 856 -39.05 -11.10 3.91
CA SER A 856 -39.42 -11.26 5.33
C SER A 856 -40.51 -10.26 5.77
N GLY A 857 -40.50 -9.06 5.19
CA GLY A 857 -41.57 -8.07 5.35
C GLY A 857 -41.59 -7.33 6.71
N LEU A 858 -42.59 -6.45 6.84
CA LEU A 858 -42.74 -5.51 7.95
C LEU A 858 -42.92 -6.18 9.31
N ASP A 859 -43.59 -7.33 9.39
CA ASP A 859 -43.87 -7.98 10.67
C ASP A 859 -42.59 -8.47 11.36
N VAL A 860 -41.65 -9.05 10.61
CA VAL A 860 -40.33 -9.44 11.14
C VAL A 860 -39.54 -8.21 11.57
N ALA A 861 -39.61 -7.12 10.80
CA ALA A 861 -38.96 -5.86 11.15
C ALA A 861 -39.50 -5.27 12.46
N ARG A 862 -40.82 -5.30 12.68
CA ARG A 862 -41.48 -4.91 13.94
C ARG A 862 -41.04 -5.76 15.12
N GLU A 863 -40.96 -7.08 14.94
CA GLU A 863 -40.52 -8.00 15.99
C GLU A 863 -39.08 -7.71 16.43
N LEU A 864 -38.19 -7.45 15.47
CA LEU A 864 -36.78 -7.12 15.72
C LEU A 864 -36.63 -5.76 16.42
N MET A 865 -37.35 -4.72 15.99
CA MET A 865 -37.35 -3.42 16.69
C MET A 865 -37.93 -3.55 18.11
N SER A 866 -38.99 -4.33 18.28
CA SER A 866 -39.56 -4.62 19.61
C SER A 866 -38.58 -5.39 20.50
N ALA A 867 -37.79 -6.30 19.93
CA ALA A 867 -36.72 -6.97 20.66
C ALA A 867 -35.63 -5.97 21.09
N ALA A 868 -35.22 -5.06 20.22
CA ALA A 868 -34.24 -4.02 20.56
C ALA A 868 -34.73 -3.13 21.72
N VAL A 869 -36.00 -2.73 21.72
CA VAL A 869 -36.60 -1.98 22.84
C VAL A 869 -36.53 -2.78 24.15
N ARG A 870 -36.89 -4.07 24.13
CA ARG A 870 -36.83 -4.92 25.33
C ARG A 870 -35.42 -5.04 25.89
N GLU A 871 -34.42 -5.24 25.02
CA GLU A 871 -33.01 -5.33 25.42
C GLU A 871 -32.51 -4.01 26.03
N CYS A 872 -32.91 -2.86 25.49
CA CYS A 872 -32.64 -1.56 26.11
C CYS A 872 -33.23 -1.47 27.52
N GLU A 873 -34.52 -1.80 27.68
CA GLU A 873 -35.21 -1.73 28.97
C GLU A 873 -34.65 -2.71 30.01
N GLU A 874 -34.28 -3.91 29.58
CA GLU A 874 -33.61 -4.93 30.41
C GLU A 874 -32.23 -4.47 30.87
N GLY A 875 -31.43 -3.92 29.95
CA GLY A 875 -30.14 -3.32 30.27
C GLY A 875 -30.26 -2.17 31.28
N LEU A 876 -31.24 -1.27 31.08
CA LEU A 876 -31.51 -0.17 32.01
C LEU A 876 -31.91 -0.67 33.41
N ARG A 877 -32.75 -1.71 33.48
CA ARG A 877 -33.13 -2.35 34.76
C ARG A 877 -31.92 -2.99 35.44
N ALA A 878 -31.05 -3.67 34.69
CA ALA A 878 -29.84 -4.28 35.22
C ALA A 878 -28.89 -3.25 35.82
N VAL A 879 -28.59 -2.17 35.09
CA VAL A 879 -27.74 -1.06 35.60
C VAL A 879 -28.38 -0.37 36.80
N SER A 880 -29.70 -0.17 36.79
CA SER A 880 -30.41 0.44 37.93
C SER A 880 -30.44 -0.46 39.18
N SER A 881 -30.31 -1.77 39.01
CA SER A 881 -30.29 -2.74 40.11
C SER A 881 -28.91 -2.96 40.72
N SER A 882 -27.84 -2.73 39.95
CA SER A 882 -26.45 -2.87 40.40
C SER A 882 -25.92 -1.62 41.12
N VAL A 883 -26.53 -0.46 40.87
CA VAL A 883 -26.14 0.81 41.48
C VAL A 883 -27.12 1.16 42.60
N GLY A 884 -26.61 1.38 43.82
CA GLY A 884 -27.41 1.94 44.91
C GLY A 884 -27.95 3.33 44.54
N ALA A 885 -29.00 3.80 45.22
CA ALA A 885 -29.77 5.01 44.86
C ALA A 885 -29.00 6.35 44.73
N GLU A 886 -27.68 6.35 44.93
CA GLU A 886 -26.79 7.51 44.86
C GLU A 886 -25.61 7.22 43.90
N ALA A 887 -25.91 7.00 42.61
CA ALA A 887 -24.87 7.00 41.58
C ALA A 887 -24.30 8.41 41.45
N VAL A 888 -22.99 8.59 41.68
CA VAL A 888 -22.32 9.87 41.46
C VAL A 888 -22.30 10.15 39.95
N GLU A 889 -22.66 11.38 39.56
CA GLU A 889 -22.49 11.88 38.18
C GLU A 889 -21.03 11.70 37.75
N GLY A 890 -20.81 11.07 36.58
CA GLY A 890 -19.48 10.75 36.07
C GLY A 890 -18.94 9.35 36.45
N SER A 891 -19.73 8.50 37.11
CA SER A 891 -19.39 7.08 37.27
C SER A 891 -19.64 6.27 35.98
N ASP A 892 -18.87 5.21 35.76
CA ASP A 892 -19.03 4.28 34.61
C ASP A 892 -20.47 3.77 34.46
N ALA A 893 -21.15 3.54 35.59
CA ALA A 893 -22.53 3.08 35.61
C ALA A 893 -23.54 4.18 35.22
N ALA A 894 -23.28 5.44 35.60
CA ALA A 894 -24.09 6.57 35.15
C ALA A 894 -23.91 6.81 33.64
N GLU A 895 -22.70 6.65 33.11
CA GLU A 895 -22.41 6.76 31.68
C GLU A 895 -23.01 5.59 30.89
N ALA A 896 -22.95 4.36 31.41
CA ALA A 896 -23.61 3.20 30.82
C ALA A 896 -25.13 3.37 30.78
N ARG A 897 -25.73 3.90 31.86
CA ARG A 897 -27.16 4.23 31.92
C ARG A 897 -27.51 5.29 30.88
N HIS A 898 -26.73 6.38 30.79
CA HIS A 898 -26.94 7.45 29.81
C HIS A 898 -26.90 6.89 28.37
N ARG A 899 -25.88 6.09 28.04
CA ARG A 899 -25.76 5.41 26.73
C ARG A 899 -26.98 4.54 26.41
N LEU A 900 -27.48 3.74 27.37
CA LEU A 900 -28.66 2.89 27.16
C LEU A 900 -29.96 3.69 26.99
N VAL A 901 -30.12 4.80 27.72
CA VAL A 901 -31.29 5.70 27.52
C VAL A 901 -31.23 6.34 26.14
N ALA A 902 -30.05 6.77 25.67
CA ALA A 902 -29.87 7.30 24.33
C ALA A 902 -30.21 6.24 23.26
N GLU A 903 -29.72 5.01 23.42
CA GLU A 903 -30.05 3.90 22.52
C GLU A 903 -31.55 3.57 22.51
N LEU A 904 -32.23 3.62 23.65
CA LEU A 904 -33.69 3.45 23.71
C LEU A 904 -34.43 4.54 22.92
N GLY A 905 -34.02 5.80 23.06
CA GLY A 905 -34.59 6.92 22.31
C GLY A 905 -34.38 6.75 20.80
N HIS A 906 -33.16 6.41 20.39
CA HIS A 906 -32.85 6.15 18.98
C HIS A 906 -33.61 4.94 18.43
N THR A 907 -33.78 3.89 19.22
CA THR A 907 -34.53 2.70 18.82
C THR A 907 -36.00 3.04 18.59
N HIS A 908 -36.65 3.78 19.50
CA HIS A 908 -38.01 4.25 19.28
C HIS A 908 -38.15 5.17 18.07
N ARG A 909 -37.20 6.09 17.86
CA ARG A 909 -37.22 6.96 16.67
C ARG A 909 -37.15 6.15 15.38
N GLN A 910 -36.17 5.24 15.28
CA GLN A 910 -36.01 4.39 14.10
C GLN A 910 -37.19 3.43 13.90
N PHE A 911 -37.82 2.97 14.99
CA PHE A 911 -39.02 2.15 14.90
C PHE A 911 -40.19 2.97 14.31
N GLY A 912 -40.38 4.20 14.78
CA GLY A 912 -41.35 5.13 14.18
C GLY A 912 -41.09 5.38 12.70
N ASP A 913 -39.83 5.66 12.33
CA ASP A 913 -39.41 5.86 10.93
C ASP A 913 -39.71 4.62 10.06
N LEU A 914 -39.43 3.42 10.59
CA LEU A 914 -39.64 2.15 9.90
C LEU A 914 -41.12 1.91 9.61
N VAL A 915 -41.99 2.12 10.61
CA VAL A 915 -43.45 1.94 10.45
C VAL A 915 -44.02 2.97 9.48
N ALA A 916 -43.66 4.26 9.65
CA ALA A 916 -44.16 5.35 8.81
C ALA A 916 -43.83 5.17 7.32
N ARG A 917 -42.67 4.61 6.99
CA ARG A 917 -42.25 4.36 5.59
C ARG A 917 -42.91 3.14 4.96
N SER A 918 -43.49 2.25 5.76
CA SER A 918 -43.92 0.93 5.29
C SER A 918 -45.40 0.88 4.93
N VAL A 919 -46.28 1.57 5.67
CA VAL A 919 -47.74 1.59 5.41
C VAL A 919 -48.33 2.96 5.83
N PRO A 920 -49.03 3.69 4.93
CA PRO A 920 -49.67 4.97 5.25
C PRO A 920 -50.74 4.88 6.37
N ASP A 921 -51.41 3.73 6.50
CA ASP A 921 -52.49 3.51 7.47
C ASP A 921 -52.01 3.27 8.91
N ASP A 922 -50.70 3.06 9.14
CA ASP A 922 -50.11 2.77 10.46
C ASP A 922 -49.50 4.02 11.14
N ALA A 923 -49.90 5.22 10.70
CA ALA A 923 -49.40 6.50 11.21
C ALA A 923 -49.57 6.69 12.74
N GLU A 924 -50.57 6.06 13.35
CA GLU A 924 -50.79 6.11 14.82
C GLU A 924 -49.74 5.30 15.60
N GLU A 925 -49.32 4.15 15.09
CA GLU A 925 -48.26 3.33 15.68
C GLU A 925 -46.92 4.07 15.57
N ALA A 926 -46.61 4.61 14.40
CA ALA A 926 -45.41 5.41 14.17
C ALA A 926 -45.37 6.63 15.11
N LEU A 927 -46.47 7.36 15.23
CA LEU A 927 -46.61 8.52 16.12
C LEU A 927 -46.40 8.14 17.60
N ALA A 928 -46.90 6.99 18.03
CA ALA A 928 -46.68 6.51 19.40
C ALA A 928 -45.19 6.28 19.68
N HIS A 929 -44.46 5.69 18.73
CA HIS A 929 -43.01 5.48 18.85
C HIS A 929 -42.22 6.80 18.85
N PHE A 930 -42.54 7.75 17.97
CA PHE A 930 -41.88 9.06 18.02
C PHE A 930 -42.17 9.80 19.34
N THR A 931 -43.40 9.70 19.87
CA THR A 931 -43.74 10.30 21.16
C THR A 931 -42.93 9.68 22.30
N GLN A 932 -42.71 8.37 22.28
CA GLN A 932 -41.81 7.71 23.23
C GLN A 932 -40.36 8.16 23.05
N ALA A 933 -39.86 8.25 21.82
CA ALA A 933 -38.52 8.75 21.55
C ALA A 933 -38.30 10.17 22.11
N VAL A 934 -39.27 11.08 21.89
CA VAL A 934 -39.26 12.44 22.46
C VAL A 934 -39.17 12.41 23.98
N SER A 935 -40.02 11.60 24.63
CA SER A 935 -40.03 11.45 26.09
C SER A 935 -38.69 10.95 26.63
N VAL A 936 -38.11 9.95 25.97
CA VAL A 936 -36.82 9.36 26.35
C VAL A 936 -35.69 10.37 26.15
N PHE A 937 -35.58 11.03 25.00
CA PHE A 937 -34.55 12.04 24.77
C PHE A 937 -34.69 13.24 25.70
N ALA A 938 -35.92 13.65 26.04
CA ALA A 938 -36.13 14.73 27.02
C ALA A 938 -35.53 14.41 28.40
N SER A 939 -35.43 13.13 28.76
CA SER A 939 -34.79 12.71 30.03
C SER A 939 -33.26 12.84 30.04
N LEU A 940 -32.63 13.01 28.87
CA LEU A 940 -31.18 13.22 28.70
C LEU A 940 -30.77 14.70 28.73
N GLY A 941 -31.74 15.63 28.76
CA GLY A 941 -31.47 17.06 28.78
C GLY A 941 -30.93 17.59 27.44
N ASP A 942 -30.06 18.59 27.50
CA ASP A 942 -29.58 19.32 26.33
C ASP A 942 -28.68 18.47 25.40
N ASP A 943 -28.02 17.43 25.94
CA ASP A 943 -27.17 16.50 25.18
C ASP A 943 -27.93 15.76 24.07
N ALA A 944 -29.26 15.64 24.18
CA ALA A 944 -30.12 14.99 23.19
C ALA A 944 -31.08 15.95 22.49
N LEU A 945 -30.82 17.28 22.55
CA LEU A 945 -31.69 18.31 21.98
C LEU A 945 -32.01 18.06 20.49
N ASP A 946 -30.99 17.78 19.69
CA ASP A 946 -31.12 17.56 18.24
C ASP A 946 -31.94 16.30 17.93
N ALA A 947 -31.67 15.21 18.66
CA ALA A 947 -32.38 13.95 18.50
C ALA A 947 -33.85 14.06 18.94
N ARG A 948 -34.11 14.76 20.06
CA ARG A 948 -35.46 15.05 20.56
C ARG A 948 -36.25 15.88 19.57
N THR A 949 -35.68 16.99 19.10
CA THR A 949 -36.38 17.93 18.21
C THR A 949 -36.60 17.35 16.82
N GLY A 950 -35.69 16.51 16.32
CA GLY A 950 -35.94 15.71 15.12
C GLY A 950 -37.12 14.75 15.28
N ALA A 951 -37.22 14.05 16.42
CA ALA A 951 -38.37 13.18 16.71
C ALA A 951 -39.69 13.96 16.90
N GLU A 952 -39.65 15.17 17.48
CA GLU A 952 -40.80 16.07 17.60
C GLU A 952 -41.33 16.51 16.23
N LEU A 953 -40.44 16.85 15.29
CA LEU A 953 -40.84 17.25 13.94
C LEU A 953 -41.42 16.08 13.16
N ALA A 954 -40.80 14.90 13.23
CA ALA A 954 -41.35 13.69 12.60
C ALA A 954 -42.74 13.35 13.14
N ALA A 955 -42.93 13.40 14.46
CA ALA A 955 -44.26 13.26 15.07
C ALA A 955 -45.23 14.35 14.62
N GLY A 956 -44.78 15.60 14.48
CA GLY A 956 -45.59 16.73 14.03
C GLY A 956 -46.11 16.56 12.60
N TRP A 957 -45.29 16.06 11.68
CA TRP A 957 -45.71 15.76 10.32
C TRP A 957 -46.72 14.60 10.26
N LEU A 958 -46.53 13.55 11.07
CA LEU A 958 -47.54 12.47 11.17
C LEU A 958 -48.87 12.97 11.76
N GLU A 959 -48.83 13.86 12.76
CA GLU A 959 -50.03 14.49 13.31
C GLU A 959 -50.75 15.36 12.27
N ALA A 960 -49.99 16.04 11.39
CA ALA A 960 -50.54 16.77 10.27
C ALA A 960 -51.24 15.85 9.27
N ASP A 961 -50.61 14.72 8.91
CA ASP A 961 -51.18 13.72 8.00
C ASP A 961 -52.44 13.04 8.60
N LEU A 962 -52.47 12.88 9.92
CA LEU A 962 -53.64 12.38 10.68
C LEU A 962 -54.74 13.44 10.90
N LEU A 963 -54.64 14.62 10.26
CA LEU A 963 -55.59 15.73 10.39
C LEU A 963 -55.72 16.28 11.82
N ARG A 964 -54.59 16.35 12.55
CA ARG A 964 -54.48 16.92 13.91
C ARG A 964 -53.62 18.19 13.92
N PRO A 965 -54.02 19.26 13.20
CA PRO A 965 -53.17 20.44 12.98
C PRO A 965 -52.81 21.21 14.25
N LEU A 966 -53.64 21.13 15.30
CA LEU A 966 -53.33 21.75 16.59
C LEU A 966 -52.19 21.05 17.33
N ALA A 967 -52.09 19.71 17.21
CA ALA A 967 -51.03 18.92 17.81
C ALA A 967 -49.71 19.13 17.04
N ALA A 968 -49.76 19.08 15.71
CA ALA A 968 -48.63 19.40 14.84
C ALA A 968 -48.06 20.80 15.12
N ALA A 969 -48.92 21.83 15.17
CA ALA A 969 -48.51 23.19 15.49
C ALA A 969 -47.93 23.35 16.91
N ALA A 970 -48.39 22.54 17.88
CA ALA A 970 -47.83 22.54 19.23
C ALA A 970 -46.40 21.99 19.25
N ARG A 971 -46.13 20.88 18.52
CA ARG A 971 -44.77 20.32 18.39
C ARG A 971 -43.82 21.26 17.67
N ALA A 972 -44.26 21.90 16.58
CA ALA A 972 -43.45 22.91 15.89
C ALA A 972 -43.07 24.09 16.80
N ARG A 973 -44.02 24.61 17.60
CA ARG A 973 -43.72 25.68 18.58
C ARG A 973 -42.78 25.22 19.69
N ALA A 974 -42.89 23.96 20.13
CA ALA A 974 -41.97 23.39 21.11
C ALA A 974 -40.53 23.35 20.58
N VAL A 975 -40.36 22.97 19.30
CA VAL A 975 -39.04 22.98 18.62
C VAL A 975 -38.49 24.41 18.51
N LEU A 976 -39.30 25.38 18.06
CA LEU A 976 -38.89 26.79 18.00
C LEU A 976 -38.49 27.34 19.38
N SER A 977 -39.23 26.97 20.42
CA SER A 977 -38.91 27.37 21.79
C SER A 977 -37.62 26.71 22.28
N ALA A 978 -37.32 25.48 21.88
CA ALA A 978 -36.12 24.76 22.29
C ALA A 978 -34.84 25.32 21.64
N TYR A 979 -34.94 25.89 20.43
CA TYR A 979 -33.84 26.57 19.74
C TYR A 979 -33.87 28.10 19.88
N ALA A 980 -34.62 28.64 20.86
CA ALA A 980 -34.66 30.07 21.11
C ALA A 980 -33.31 30.55 21.67
N GLY A 981 -32.52 31.24 20.83
CA GLY A 981 -31.17 31.72 21.20
C GLY A 981 -30.06 30.67 21.05
N VAL A 982 -30.31 29.58 20.32
CA VAL A 982 -29.29 28.59 19.93
C VAL A 982 -28.90 28.83 18.47
N ASP A 983 -27.59 28.94 18.20
CA ASP A 983 -27.04 29.19 16.87
C ASP A 983 -26.36 27.93 16.30
N GLY A 984 -26.38 27.76 14.98
CA GLY A 984 -25.76 26.62 14.29
C GLY A 984 -26.62 26.10 13.13
N GLU A 985 -25.99 25.37 12.20
CA GLU A 985 -26.63 24.85 10.98
C GLU A 985 -27.81 23.92 11.30
N THR A 986 -27.65 23.01 12.27
CA THR A 986 -28.75 22.14 12.74
C THR A 986 -29.90 22.95 13.33
N ALA A 987 -29.61 23.99 14.12
CA ALA A 987 -30.63 24.85 14.72
C ALA A 987 -31.40 25.63 13.65
N GLU A 988 -30.71 26.14 12.62
CA GLU A 988 -31.34 26.80 11.47
C GLU A 988 -32.24 25.86 10.68
N ALA A 989 -31.76 24.65 10.36
CA ALA A 989 -32.53 23.63 9.65
C ALA A 989 -33.80 23.23 10.43
N ARG A 990 -33.67 23.01 11.76
CA ARG A 990 -34.80 22.64 12.63
C ARG A 990 -35.82 23.76 12.79
N ARG A 991 -35.37 25.02 12.88
CA ARG A 991 -36.28 26.19 12.90
C ARG A 991 -37.02 26.34 11.58
N ALA A 992 -36.32 26.23 10.44
CA ALA A 992 -36.92 26.32 9.12
C ALA A 992 -37.98 25.23 8.89
N GLU A 993 -37.70 23.99 9.29
CA GLU A 993 -38.65 22.89 9.21
C GLU A 993 -39.89 23.13 10.09
N ALA A 994 -39.70 23.60 11.33
CA ALA A 994 -40.80 23.94 12.24
C ALA A 994 -41.68 25.10 11.72
N GLU A 995 -41.06 26.14 11.16
CA GLU A 995 -41.77 27.27 10.54
C GLU A 995 -42.56 26.83 9.31
N ASN A 996 -41.97 25.97 8.48
CA ASN A 996 -42.67 25.38 7.33
C ASN A 996 -43.90 24.58 7.79
N MET A 997 -43.74 23.72 8.81
CA MET A 997 -44.87 22.97 9.37
C MET A 997 -45.99 23.90 9.86
N LEU A 998 -45.67 24.99 10.58
CA LEU A 998 -46.67 25.98 11.00
C LEU A 998 -47.37 26.63 9.80
N GLY A 999 -46.64 26.97 8.75
CA GLY A 999 -47.19 27.54 7.52
C GLY A 999 -48.15 26.57 6.80
N VAL A 1000 -47.88 25.27 6.81
CA VAL A 1000 -48.80 24.24 6.28
C VAL A 1000 -50.06 24.16 7.14
N MET A 1001 -49.92 24.16 8.48
CA MET A 1001 -51.06 24.05 9.40
C MET A 1001 -51.99 25.27 9.34
N GLU A 1002 -51.44 26.47 9.09
CA GLU A 1002 -52.25 27.67 8.90
C GLU A 1002 -53.08 27.60 7.62
N LYS A 1003 -52.50 27.12 6.51
CA LYS A 1003 -53.25 26.92 5.26
C LYS A 1003 -54.35 25.87 5.40
N GLN A 1004 -54.06 24.74 6.06
CA GLN A 1004 -55.07 23.70 6.34
C GLN A 1004 -56.17 24.12 7.32
N ARG A 1005 -55.97 25.22 8.08
CA ARG A 1005 -56.99 25.77 8.97
C ARG A 1005 -57.91 26.78 8.28
N ASP A 1006 -57.43 27.37 7.19
CA ASP A 1006 -58.16 28.34 6.37
C ASP A 1006 -58.95 27.68 5.21
N GLU A 1007 -58.64 26.41 4.89
CA GLU A 1007 -59.44 25.47 4.06
C GLU A 1007 -60.49 24.72 4.89
#